data_AF-A0A536ZXZ4-F1
#
_entry.id   AF-A0A536ZXZ4-F1
#
_cell.length_a   1.000
_cell.length_b   1.000
_cell.length_c   1.000
_cell.angle_alpha   90.00
_cell.angle_beta   90.00
_cell.angle_gamma   90.00
#
_symmetry.space_group_name_H-M   'P 1'
#
loop_
_entity.id
_entity.type
_entity.pdbx_description
1 polymer ?
#
loop_
_entity_poly.entity_id
_entity_poly.type
_entity_poly.pdbx_seq_one_letter_code
_entity_poly.pdbx_strand_id
1 'polypeptide(L)'
;MRASGSSRIWIFISCCGLLGSVQGQQTGSPVASQSAAAKPRAYLRFDAPLYKAGDCAKLSLTMLDVSVDVRNPPPNVEVAVADRGRATGRISLPMQSAGGGRYETAECLRLVAGKGSAKGRSLRVAPGSVLGALARDAKGDIRAAALAVVPATRVTGKIRFSAARVASGASQTDTDRADELTDEQGRSIRFVRNHVIVLERDRGELMRFLARRHGEIVSSLGRHHLVKVDPSTADPAHLEPLAELLGGAPGRYRFSSTTALGMGALVVEELAGGLAISLDVLTHDLVQPQTAEEGGADQFMSPWFVPITSSVNFAEGMALASLFLVPSTPDITIAFIDHGFAGPDDFSPSKPAAVRDYGADPAAFMADIPQCNVGLTSTSCSWTTLKAEAAGPAPGGSPTWHGAHVASVALSTWNDSQGVGGVAFPVARPYLIRAGDDSFTMAGAIARALPDISGPSARIISLSRGQNCTQDLGLFSMDICDAVQEGLATGVACFLLQILFPPLSALGCPEIAVLITLGEALNTVSGPVKDAEARGLLVVAGASNDMSEDVNEERMIPCTLRNVICVGGINVALQRASAKGSSISIYAPSRFVNTMQAPDQPAGTAPSSSGTSYGTPMVSAALALALSINPLLTTDGARILLRDSACRSANPKRQDGSSCSPSTDTEVDKVGYIDLLELIRLARRSAGKNPLLACTGGWDGEEFGDKTDDFKSAISLPPLNPAIRGMSDYQSIKPDLSIHKIRTTPTPTSDEDWYKVTFGPTASGSLEGFVAKYSFRVDDSSLGILFLELWQSDPCGGPPVRVADADVMQTENSLSGGGEASVTARVRSDLSYFMRVIGGIQVSGLRIYGGNCYNKV
;
A
#
# COMPACT_ATOMS: atom_id res chain seq x y z
N MET A 1 -2.95 1.84 -65.72
CA MET A 1 -2.45 3.22 -65.46
C MET A 1 -1.91 3.26 -64.03
N ARG A 2 -0.63 3.68 -63.88
CA ARG A 2 0.17 4.13 -62.69
C ARG A 2 -0.26 3.66 -61.27
N ALA A 3 0.49 2.77 -60.60
CA ALA A 3 1.68 2.99 -59.72
C ALA A 3 1.30 3.37 -58.27
N SER A 4 1.93 2.97 -57.16
CA SER A 4 3.07 2.10 -56.81
C SER A 4 3.15 1.95 -55.27
N GLY A 5 3.77 0.88 -54.75
CA GLY A 5 4.62 1.01 -53.55
C GLY A 5 4.23 0.18 -52.30
N SER A 6 4.74 -1.05 -52.24
CA SER A 6 4.79 -1.89 -51.04
C SER A 6 5.85 -1.44 -50.04
N SER A 7 5.63 -1.64 -48.74
CA SER A 7 6.69 -1.92 -47.76
C SER A 7 6.09 -2.71 -46.58
N ARG A 8 6.29 -4.03 -46.61
CA ARG A 8 6.01 -4.95 -45.50
C ARG A 8 7.17 -4.86 -44.49
N ILE A 9 6.87 -4.59 -43.23
CA ILE A 9 7.82 -4.77 -42.12
C ILE A 9 7.61 -6.19 -41.57
N TRP A 10 8.66 -6.99 -41.65
CA TRP A 10 8.78 -8.29 -40.99
C TRP A 10 9.28 -8.06 -39.56
N ILE A 11 8.53 -8.56 -38.57
CA ILE A 11 9.04 -8.77 -37.22
C ILE A 11 9.16 -10.28 -37.02
N PHE A 12 10.40 -10.74 -36.86
CA PHE A 12 10.77 -12.10 -36.48
C PHE A 12 10.75 -12.20 -34.95
N ILE A 13 9.81 -12.95 -34.38
CA ILE A 13 10.03 -13.77 -33.17
C ILE A 13 9.19 -15.06 -33.33
N SER A 14 9.87 -16.18 -33.59
CA SER A 14 9.36 -17.56 -33.57
C SER A 14 10.54 -18.38 -33.04
N CYS A 15 10.44 -19.22 -32.01
CA CYS A 15 9.72 -20.51 -31.85
C CYS A 15 10.05 -20.99 -30.40
N CYS A 16 9.51 -22.03 -29.74
CA CYS A 16 8.40 -22.97 -29.81
C CYS A 16 8.59 -23.90 -28.58
N GLY A 17 7.52 -24.56 -28.13
CA GLY A 17 7.55 -25.66 -27.15
C GLY A 17 6.16 -25.96 -26.57
N LEU A 18 5.20 -26.40 -27.40
CA LEU A 18 4.78 -27.80 -27.63
C LEU A 18 4.05 -28.46 -26.44
N LEU A 19 2.73 -28.55 -26.63
CA LEU A 19 1.75 -29.37 -25.91
C LEU A 19 2.00 -30.87 -26.19
N GLY A 20 1.92 -31.69 -25.15
CA GLY A 20 1.77 -33.13 -25.24
C GLY A 20 0.69 -33.59 -24.27
N SER A 21 -0.41 -34.11 -24.80
CA SER A 21 -1.44 -34.81 -24.04
C SER A 21 -1.00 -36.25 -23.75
N VAL A 22 -1.19 -36.71 -22.52
CA VAL A 22 -1.30 -38.14 -22.20
C VAL A 22 -2.41 -38.32 -21.17
N GLN A 23 -3.37 -39.16 -21.54
CA GLN A 23 -4.48 -39.65 -20.74
C GLN A 23 -4.02 -40.97 -20.08
N GLY A 24 -4.29 -41.18 -18.78
CA GLY A 24 -4.23 -42.54 -18.21
C GLY A 24 -3.81 -42.69 -16.74
N GLN A 25 -4.81 -43.01 -15.90
CA GLN A 25 -4.79 -43.83 -14.68
C GLN A 25 -4.17 -43.30 -13.37
N GLN A 26 -5.09 -43.07 -12.42
CA GLN A 26 -4.89 -42.98 -10.98
C GLN A 26 -4.32 -44.29 -10.40
N THR A 27 -3.19 -44.21 -9.69
CA THR A 27 -2.95 -44.98 -8.45
C THR A 27 -2.08 -44.14 -7.51
N GLY A 28 -2.44 -44.11 -6.23
CA GLY A 28 -1.89 -43.19 -5.24
C GLY A 28 -0.45 -43.51 -4.78
N SER A 29 0.34 -42.45 -4.58
CA SER A 29 1.57 -42.44 -3.77
C SER A 29 1.97 -40.98 -3.44
N PRO A 30 2.68 -40.75 -2.32
CA PRO A 30 2.77 -39.44 -1.65
C PRO A 30 3.65 -38.44 -2.41
N VAL A 31 3.20 -37.19 -2.44
CA VAL A 31 3.83 -36.07 -3.18
C VAL A 31 5.13 -35.64 -2.48
N ALA A 32 6.26 -35.87 -3.15
CA ALA A 32 7.51 -35.18 -2.88
C ALA A 32 7.49 -33.80 -3.56
N SER A 33 7.64 -32.74 -2.77
CA SER A 33 7.75 -31.35 -3.24
C SER A 33 9.04 -31.17 -4.07
N GLN A 34 8.90 -31.09 -5.39
CA GLN A 34 9.98 -30.60 -6.26
C GLN A 34 9.90 -29.07 -6.31
N SER A 35 10.78 -28.41 -5.56
CA SER A 35 11.07 -26.99 -5.69
C SER A 35 11.63 -26.74 -7.10
N ALA A 36 10.91 -25.97 -7.91
CA ALA A 36 11.43 -25.45 -9.17
C ALA A 36 12.61 -24.52 -8.84
N ALA A 37 13.84 -24.97 -9.14
CA ALA A 37 15.05 -24.20 -8.90
C ALA A 37 14.91 -22.82 -9.57
N ALA A 38 14.98 -21.76 -8.76
CA ALA A 38 14.92 -20.38 -9.24
C ALA A 38 16.01 -20.17 -10.30
N LYS A 39 15.66 -19.54 -11.43
CA LYS A 39 16.66 -19.17 -12.44
C LYS A 39 17.69 -18.24 -11.77
N PRO A 40 18.99 -18.54 -11.86
CA PRO A 40 20.02 -17.74 -11.19
C PRO A 40 19.99 -16.31 -11.75
N ARG A 41 19.96 -15.33 -10.85
CA ARG A 41 19.96 -13.90 -11.18
C ARG A 41 21.38 -13.42 -11.45
N ALA A 42 21.56 -12.67 -12.54
CA ALA A 42 22.84 -12.07 -12.91
C ALA A 42 22.63 -10.63 -13.41
N TYR A 43 23.64 -9.77 -13.21
CA TYR A 43 23.63 -8.37 -13.62
C TYR A 43 24.87 -8.04 -14.44
N LEU A 44 24.69 -7.55 -15.66
CA LEU A 44 25.76 -7.06 -16.53
C LEU A 44 25.72 -5.54 -16.55
N ARG A 45 26.87 -4.88 -16.54
CA ARG A 45 26.96 -3.42 -16.53
C ARG A 45 28.22 -2.90 -17.22
N PHE A 46 28.07 -1.79 -17.93
CA PHE A 46 29.17 -0.96 -18.43
C PHE A 46 29.76 -0.08 -17.32
N ASP A 47 31.07 0.16 -17.34
CA ASP A 47 31.76 0.99 -16.34
C ASP A 47 31.37 2.48 -16.40
N ALA A 48 30.88 2.93 -17.56
CA ALA A 48 30.26 4.23 -17.73
C ALA A 48 28.89 4.11 -18.45
N PRO A 49 27.92 4.97 -18.11
CA PRO A 49 26.65 5.05 -18.82
C PRO A 49 26.80 5.62 -20.24
N LEU A 50 27.79 6.48 -20.42
CA LEU A 50 28.04 7.26 -21.61
C LEU A 50 29.47 7.08 -22.08
N TYR A 51 29.63 6.99 -23.39
CA TYR A 51 30.93 6.91 -24.03
C TYR A 51 31.03 7.86 -25.21
N LYS A 52 32.25 8.31 -25.48
CA LYS A 52 32.64 9.05 -26.68
C LYS A 52 33.51 8.15 -27.57
N ALA A 53 33.60 8.49 -28.84
CA ALA A 53 34.58 7.85 -29.71
C ALA A 53 35.99 8.18 -29.20
N GLY A 54 36.82 7.15 -29.01
CA GLY A 54 38.11 7.22 -28.34
C GLY A 54 38.11 6.54 -26.97
N ASP A 55 36.94 6.37 -26.36
CA ASP A 55 36.84 5.80 -25.01
C ASP A 55 37.12 4.29 -24.98
N CYS A 56 37.30 3.80 -23.76
CA CYS A 56 37.71 2.46 -23.41
C CYS A 56 36.64 1.90 -22.47
N ALA A 57 35.68 1.15 -23.02
CA ALA A 57 34.54 0.62 -22.29
C ALA A 57 34.89 -0.70 -21.59
N LYS A 58 34.64 -0.81 -20.29
CA LYS A 58 34.77 -2.05 -19.53
C LYS A 58 33.41 -2.57 -19.11
N LEU A 59 33.30 -3.88 -18.96
CA LEU A 59 32.07 -4.51 -18.47
C LEU A 59 32.34 -5.34 -17.22
N SER A 60 31.38 -5.30 -16.32
CA SER A 60 31.34 -6.12 -15.11
C SER A 60 30.05 -6.94 -15.09
N LEU A 61 30.15 -8.20 -14.67
CA LEU A 61 29.05 -9.13 -14.51
C LEU A 61 29.05 -9.66 -13.07
N THR A 62 27.95 -9.50 -12.36
CA THR A 62 27.75 -10.04 -11.01
C THR A 62 26.72 -11.16 -11.05
N MET A 63 27.06 -12.34 -10.52
CA MET A 63 26.15 -13.48 -10.35
C MET A 63 25.67 -13.52 -8.89
N LEU A 64 24.37 -13.43 -8.64
CA LEU A 64 23.82 -13.31 -7.27
C LEU A 64 23.61 -14.65 -6.55
N ASP A 65 23.22 -15.69 -7.28
CA ASP A 65 22.65 -16.91 -6.67
C ASP A 65 23.56 -18.14 -6.78
N VAL A 66 24.79 -17.97 -7.26
CA VAL A 66 25.66 -19.11 -7.55
C VAL A 66 26.67 -19.25 -6.43
N SER A 67 26.57 -20.33 -5.66
CA SER A 67 27.75 -20.92 -5.01
C SER A 67 28.75 -21.16 -6.14
N VAL A 68 29.70 -20.25 -6.30
CA VAL A 68 30.59 -20.19 -7.47
C VAL A 68 31.34 -21.50 -7.54
N ASP A 69 30.83 -22.46 -8.32
CA ASP A 69 31.59 -23.65 -8.65
C ASP A 69 32.69 -23.18 -9.58
N VAL A 70 33.87 -22.99 -9.00
CA VAL A 70 35.10 -22.46 -9.64
C VAL A 70 35.47 -23.24 -10.91
N ARG A 71 34.85 -24.41 -11.12
CA ARG A 71 35.05 -25.26 -12.30
C ARG A 71 34.27 -24.81 -13.54
N ASN A 72 33.22 -24.00 -13.40
CA ASN A 72 32.49 -23.53 -14.56
C ASN A 72 33.27 -22.39 -15.26
N PRO A 73 33.48 -22.46 -16.58
CA PRO A 73 34.17 -21.39 -17.29
C PRO A 73 33.40 -20.07 -17.15
N PRO A 74 34.11 -18.93 -17.07
CA PRO A 74 33.46 -17.62 -16.97
C PRO A 74 32.54 -17.41 -18.19
N PRO A 75 31.38 -16.78 -17.98
CA PRO A 75 30.46 -16.47 -19.08
C PRO A 75 31.12 -15.55 -20.11
N ASN A 76 30.79 -15.75 -21.38
CA ASN A 76 31.23 -14.88 -22.45
C ASN A 76 30.29 -13.67 -22.56
N VAL A 77 30.86 -12.48 -22.74
CA VAL A 77 30.06 -11.27 -22.99
C VAL A 77 30.16 -10.88 -24.45
N GLU A 78 29.02 -10.81 -25.13
CA GLU A 78 28.92 -10.27 -26.48
C GLU A 78 28.50 -8.80 -26.40
N VAL A 79 29.29 -7.91 -26.99
CA VAL A 79 28.96 -6.49 -27.13
C VAL A 79 28.67 -6.18 -28.59
N ALA A 80 27.59 -5.44 -28.84
CA ALA A 80 27.17 -4.99 -30.15
C ALA A 80 26.87 -3.49 -30.14
N VAL A 81 27.05 -2.82 -31.29
CA VAL A 81 26.55 -1.45 -31.51
C VAL A 81 25.22 -1.53 -32.23
N ALA A 82 24.20 -0.88 -31.70
CA ALA A 82 22.98 -0.60 -32.43
C ALA A 82 23.03 0.82 -33.00
N ASP A 83 22.97 0.95 -34.32
CA ASP A 83 22.78 2.22 -35.02
C ASP A 83 21.36 2.22 -35.62
N ARG A 84 20.53 3.20 -35.23
CA ARG A 84 19.12 3.32 -35.63
C ARG A 84 18.31 2.03 -35.46
N GLY A 85 18.49 1.36 -34.32
CA GLY A 85 17.75 0.14 -33.96
C GLY A 85 18.23 -1.14 -34.66
N ARG A 86 19.31 -1.10 -35.45
CA ARG A 86 19.93 -2.31 -36.02
C ARG A 86 21.25 -2.60 -35.35
N ALA A 87 21.38 -3.79 -34.76
CA ALA A 87 22.64 -4.27 -34.21
C ALA A 87 23.65 -4.55 -35.35
N THR A 88 24.81 -3.90 -35.28
CA THR A 88 25.88 -3.88 -36.28
C THR A 88 27.24 -3.94 -35.55
N GLY A 89 28.13 -4.82 -35.99
CA GLY A 89 29.40 -5.09 -35.31
C GLY A 89 29.21 -5.79 -33.96
N ARG A 90 29.66 -7.05 -33.85
CA ARG A 90 29.63 -7.81 -32.60
C ARG A 90 31.06 -8.18 -32.21
N ILE A 91 31.37 -8.06 -30.93
CA ILE A 91 32.66 -8.47 -30.35
C ILE A 91 32.35 -9.33 -29.13
N SER A 92 32.99 -10.49 -29.04
CA SER A 92 33.00 -11.29 -27.83
C SER A 92 34.19 -10.90 -26.98
N LEU A 93 33.94 -10.58 -25.70
CA LEU A 93 34.94 -10.17 -24.73
C LEU A 93 35.05 -11.26 -23.66
N PRO A 94 36.26 -11.82 -23.45
CA PRO A 94 36.47 -12.75 -22.36
C PRO A 94 36.37 -12.01 -21.02
N MET A 95 35.69 -12.62 -20.05
CA MET A 95 35.66 -12.14 -18.68
C MET A 95 36.65 -12.90 -17.80
N GLN A 96 37.25 -12.19 -16.85
CA GLN A 96 38.10 -12.73 -15.79
C GLN A 96 37.38 -12.60 -14.45
N SER A 97 37.54 -13.58 -13.57
CA SER A 97 36.97 -13.53 -12.24
C SER A 97 37.64 -12.43 -11.41
N ALA A 98 36.82 -11.59 -10.78
CA ALA A 98 37.22 -10.57 -9.82
C ALA A 98 36.94 -11.01 -8.35
N GLY A 99 36.52 -12.27 -8.15
CA GLY A 99 36.13 -12.80 -6.84
C GLY A 99 34.66 -12.52 -6.48
N GLY A 100 34.12 -13.26 -5.51
CA GLY A 100 32.77 -13.01 -4.97
C GLY A 100 31.62 -13.13 -5.96
N GLY A 101 31.76 -13.94 -7.03
CA GLY A 101 30.75 -14.05 -8.09
C GLY A 101 30.76 -12.91 -9.11
N ARG A 102 31.76 -12.01 -9.04
CA ARG A 102 31.97 -10.92 -9.98
C ARG A 102 33.00 -11.30 -11.05
N TYR A 103 32.73 -10.87 -12.27
CA TYR A 103 33.60 -11.04 -13.43
C TYR A 103 33.78 -9.68 -14.13
N GLU A 104 34.95 -9.43 -14.69
CA GLU A 104 35.27 -8.20 -15.41
C GLU A 104 35.96 -8.50 -16.75
N THR A 105 35.78 -7.66 -17.75
CA THR A 105 36.50 -7.79 -19.02
C THR A 105 38.00 -7.60 -18.79
N ALA A 106 38.82 -8.56 -19.22
CA ALA A 106 40.28 -8.54 -19.06
C ALA A 106 40.94 -7.29 -19.64
N GLU A 107 40.38 -6.81 -20.74
CA GLU A 107 40.80 -5.61 -21.45
C GLU A 107 39.57 -4.77 -21.79
N CYS A 108 39.75 -3.47 -21.96
CA CYS A 108 38.65 -2.62 -22.38
C CYS A 108 38.37 -2.73 -23.88
N LEU A 109 37.10 -2.56 -24.22
CA LEU A 109 36.61 -2.41 -25.57
C LEU A 109 36.90 -1.00 -26.08
N ARG A 110 37.79 -0.87 -27.07
CA ARG A 110 38.09 0.43 -27.67
C ARG A 110 36.95 0.89 -28.57
N LEU A 111 36.39 2.05 -28.30
CA LEU A 111 35.36 2.65 -29.12
C LEU A 111 36.00 3.57 -30.15
N VAL A 112 35.86 3.27 -31.44
CA VAL A 112 36.52 4.02 -32.53
C VAL A 112 35.46 4.78 -33.30
N ALA A 113 35.74 6.01 -33.74
CA ALA A 113 34.79 6.74 -34.57
C ALA A 113 34.47 5.97 -35.87
N GLY A 114 33.18 5.79 -36.17
CA GLY A 114 32.68 5.25 -37.43
C GLY A 114 31.38 4.47 -37.30
N LYS A 115 30.86 3.97 -38.42
CA LYS A 115 29.58 3.25 -38.42
C LYS A 115 29.77 1.77 -38.08
N GLY A 116 29.20 1.35 -36.94
CA GLY A 116 28.61 0.02 -36.71
C GLY A 116 29.40 -1.23 -37.12
N SER A 117 30.73 -1.22 -37.00
CA SER A 117 31.55 -2.38 -37.39
C SER A 117 32.54 -2.74 -36.31
N ALA A 118 32.76 -4.04 -36.15
CA ALA A 118 33.78 -4.58 -35.28
C ALA A 118 35.06 -4.79 -36.10
N LYS A 119 36.22 -4.34 -35.60
CA LYS A 119 37.54 -4.68 -36.16
C LYS A 119 38.48 -5.04 -35.02
N GLY A 120 38.79 -6.33 -34.88
CA GLY A 120 39.55 -6.83 -33.73
C GLY A 120 38.80 -6.56 -32.43
N ARG A 121 39.47 -5.93 -31.46
CA ARG A 121 38.90 -5.50 -30.16
C ARG A 121 38.36 -4.07 -30.16
N SER A 122 38.16 -3.48 -31.35
CA SER A 122 37.60 -2.15 -31.49
C SER A 122 36.20 -2.19 -32.07
N LEU A 123 35.27 -1.47 -31.45
CA LEU A 123 33.91 -1.30 -31.92
C LEU A 123 33.76 0.10 -32.52
N ARG A 124 33.34 0.20 -33.78
CA ARG A 124 33.08 1.49 -34.40
C ARG A 124 31.74 2.05 -33.94
N VAL A 125 31.77 3.23 -33.34
CA VAL A 125 30.61 3.95 -32.82
C VAL A 125 30.44 5.30 -33.52
N ALA A 126 29.18 5.67 -33.75
CA ALA A 126 28.80 7.00 -34.18
C ALA A 126 27.99 7.70 -33.08
N PRO A 127 27.96 9.04 -33.02
CA PRO A 127 27.03 9.75 -32.14
C PRO A 127 25.59 9.27 -32.37
N GLY A 128 24.90 8.90 -31.29
CA GLY A 128 23.57 8.27 -31.28
C GLY A 128 23.57 6.74 -31.28
N SER A 129 24.74 6.09 -31.28
CA SER A 129 24.82 4.63 -31.17
C SER A 129 24.48 4.16 -29.76
N VAL A 130 23.82 3.00 -29.66
CA VAL A 130 23.59 2.30 -28.39
C VAL A 130 24.53 1.10 -28.33
N LEU A 131 25.30 0.96 -27.25
CA LEU A 131 26.06 -0.24 -26.96
C LEU A 131 25.16 -1.22 -26.23
N GLY A 132 24.94 -2.41 -26.78
CA GLY A 132 24.25 -3.49 -26.11
C GLY A 132 25.22 -4.60 -25.76
N ALA A 133 25.18 -5.08 -24.53
CA ALA A 133 25.97 -6.22 -24.09
C ALA A 133 25.07 -7.34 -23.57
N LEU A 134 25.43 -8.59 -23.88
CA LEU A 134 24.75 -9.80 -23.42
C LEU A 134 25.77 -10.74 -22.80
N ALA A 135 25.52 -11.16 -21.56
CA ALA A 135 26.28 -12.22 -20.91
C ALA A 135 25.60 -13.55 -21.20
N ARG A 136 26.34 -14.49 -21.80
CA ARG A 136 25.86 -15.84 -22.09
C ARG A 136 26.68 -16.86 -21.31
N ASP A 137 26.00 -17.88 -20.82
CA ASP A 137 26.70 -19.02 -20.22
C ASP A 137 27.27 -19.97 -21.29
N ALA A 138 27.90 -21.06 -20.84
CA ALA A 138 28.49 -22.07 -21.73
C ALA A 138 27.47 -22.78 -22.65
N LYS A 139 26.17 -22.73 -22.33
CA LYS A 139 25.08 -23.29 -23.14
C LYS A 139 24.52 -22.27 -24.13
N GLY A 140 24.95 -21.02 -24.06
CA GLY A 140 24.48 -19.92 -24.90
C GLY A 140 23.25 -19.19 -24.33
N ASP A 141 22.77 -19.58 -23.15
CA ASP A 141 21.61 -18.95 -22.51
C ASP A 141 21.97 -17.54 -22.02
N ILE A 142 21.08 -16.57 -22.27
CA ILE A 142 21.27 -15.20 -21.80
C ILE A 142 21.08 -15.17 -20.29
N ARG A 143 22.12 -14.74 -19.57
CA ARG A 143 22.11 -14.57 -18.12
C ARG A 143 21.84 -13.14 -17.70
N ALA A 144 22.36 -12.17 -18.45
CA ALA A 144 22.18 -10.75 -18.19
C ALA A 144 22.37 -9.92 -19.46
N ALA A 145 21.84 -8.69 -19.45
CA ALA A 145 22.01 -7.72 -20.52
C ALA A 145 22.34 -6.34 -19.93
N ALA A 146 23.08 -5.53 -20.69
CA ALA A 146 23.40 -4.14 -20.34
C ALA A 146 23.28 -3.24 -21.56
N LEU A 147 22.98 -1.96 -21.32
CA LEU A 147 23.00 -0.92 -22.34
C LEU A 147 23.92 0.21 -21.88
N ALA A 148 24.58 0.85 -22.85
CA ALA A 148 25.24 2.14 -22.69
C ALA A 148 25.06 2.95 -23.98
N VAL A 149 25.32 4.24 -23.92
CA VAL A 149 24.98 5.15 -25.03
C VAL A 149 26.20 5.92 -25.47
N VAL A 150 26.33 6.12 -26.79
CA VAL A 150 27.22 7.12 -27.37
C VAL A 150 26.33 8.30 -27.73
N PRO A 151 26.23 9.36 -26.90
CA PRO A 151 25.25 10.41 -27.09
C PRO A 151 25.37 11.05 -28.48
N ALA A 152 24.24 11.35 -29.10
CA ALA A 152 24.21 12.07 -30.36
C ALA A 152 24.63 13.52 -30.14
N THR A 153 25.46 14.06 -31.03
CA THR A 153 25.76 15.51 -31.05
C THR A 153 24.60 16.35 -31.59
N ARG A 154 23.54 15.70 -32.10
CA ARG A 154 22.32 16.34 -32.59
C ARG A 154 21.09 15.62 -32.03
N VAL A 155 20.28 16.37 -31.29
CA VAL A 155 18.94 16.00 -30.81
C VAL A 155 17.91 16.04 -31.93
N THR A 156 16.85 15.24 -31.83
CA THR A 156 15.73 15.34 -32.79
C THR A 156 14.94 16.64 -32.60
N GLY A 157 15.10 17.28 -31.44
CA GLY A 157 14.48 18.55 -31.08
C GLY A 157 13.06 18.40 -30.56
N LYS A 158 12.63 17.17 -30.24
CA LYS A 158 11.31 16.89 -29.66
C LYS A 158 11.23 17.30 -28.20
N ILE A 159 12.35 17.22 -27.49
CA ILE A 159 12.46 17.65 -26.10
C ILE A 159 13.46 18.81 -26.04
N ARG A 160 13.09 19.87 -25.34
CA ARG A 160 13.96 21.02 -25.09
C ARG A 160 14.03 21.31 -23.61
N PHE A 161 15.24 21.38 -23.07
CA PHE A 161 15.47 21.81 -21.70
C PHE A 161 16.12 23.19 -21.69
N SER A 162 15.69 24.02 -20.76
CA SER A 162 16.27 25.33 -20.51
C SER A 162 16.39 25.57 -19.01
N ALA A 163 17.33 26.41 -18.61
CA ALA A 163 17.41 26.92 -17.24
C ALA A 163 16.96 28.39 -17.25
N ALA A 164 16.19 28.80 -16.24
CA ALA A 164 15.92 30.21 -16.02
C ALA A 164 17.24 30.95 -15.75
N ARG A 165 17.41 32.12 -16.37
CA ARG A 165 18.53 33.01 -16.00
C ARG A 165 18.24 33.52 -14.61
N VAL A 166 19.14 33.24 -13.66
CA VAL A 166 19.08 33.82 -12.32
C VAL A 166 19.05 35.33 -12.48
N ALA A 167 17.94 35.96 -12.10
CA ALA A 167 17.86 37.41 -12.06
C ALA A 167 18.84 37.88 -10.99
N SER A 168 19.96 38.47 -11.40
CA SER A 168 20.98 39.01 -10.52
C SER A 168 20.37 40.14 -9.68
N GLY A 169 19.92 39.84 -8.46
CA GLY A 169 19.38 40.87 -7.55
C GLY A 169 18.44 40.42 -6.43
N ALA A 170 17.93 39.18 -6.44
CA ALA A 170 17.09 38.70 -5.32
C ALA A 170 17.96 38.15 -4.19
N SER A 171 17.84 38.75 -3.00
CA SER A 171 18.47 38.27 -1.77
C SER A 171 17.89 36.90 -1.41
N GLN A 172 18.74 35.89 -1.48
CA GLN A 172 18.49 34.49 -1.22
C GLN A 172 18.25 34.28 0.30
N THR A 173 17.06 33.80 0.67
CA THR A 173 16.68 33.42 2.04
C THR A 173 16.52 31.90 2.10
N ASP A 174 16.84 31.29 3.25
CA ASP A 174 17.06 29.86 3.54
C ASP A 174 16.04 28.82 2.98
N THR A 175 14.92 29.28 2.40
CA THR A 175 14.13 28.56 1.38
C THR A 175 14.92 28.17 0.11
N ASP A 176 16.20 28.54 0.01
CA ASP A 176 17.13 28.36 -1.12
C ASP A 176 17.59 26.94 -1.42
N ARG A 177 17.14 25.94 -0.66
CA ARG A 177 17.49 24.54 -0.95
C ARG A 177 16.56 23.87 -1.94
N ALA A 178 15.53 24.55 -2.45
CA ALA A 178 14.61 24.00 -3.44
C ALA A 178 14.95 24.50 -4.86
N ASP A 179 15.04 23.57 -5.81
CA ASP A 179 14.99 23.85 -7.24
C ASP A 179 13.66 23.38 -7.83
N GLU A 180 13.32 23.81 -9.04
CA GLU A 180 12.04 23.56 -9.68
C GLU A 180 12.23 23.14 -11.15
N LEU A 181 11.39 22.22 -11.62
CA LEU A 181 11.24 21.85 -13.03
C LEU A 181 9.81 22.13 -13.44
N THR A 182 9.62 23.03 -14.40
CA THR A 182 8.31 23.39 -14.97
C THR A 182 8.20 22.86 -16.40
N ASP A 183 7.06 22.30 -16.78
CA ASP A 183 6.77 21.95 -18.17
C ASP A 183 6.11 23.12 -18.95
N GLU A 184 5.75 22.88 -20.21
CA GLU A 184 5.12 23.89 -21.07
C GLU A 184 3.69 24.25 -20.68
N GLN A 185 3.01 23.38 -19.91
CA GLN A 185 1.68 23.63 -19.34
C GLN A 185 1.74 24.42 -18.03
N GLY A 186 2.94 24.73 -17.53
CA GLY A 186 3.12 25.44 -16.26
C GLY A 186 3.02 24.52 -15.04
N ARG A 187 2.93 23.20 -15.23
CA ARG A 187 3.00 22.25 -14.12
C ARG A 187 4.43 22.19 -13.63
N SER A 188 4.62 22.17 -12.32
CA SER A 188 5.97 22.14 -11.76
C SER A 188 6.16 21.11 -10.66
N ILE A 189 7.38 20.61 -10.57
CA ILE A 189 7.87 19.81 -9.46
C ILE A 189 8.99 20.58 -8.78
N ARG A 190 8.97 20.66 -7.44
CA ARG A 190 10.07 21.19 -6.64
C ARG A 190 10.87 20.02 -6.09
N PHE A 191 12.18 20.18 -5.99
CA PHE A 191 13.07 19.16 -5.46
C PHE A 191 14.23 19.78 -4.69
N VAL A 192 14.80 19.03 -3.74
CA VAL A 192 15.94 19.50 -2.97
C VAL A 192 17.16 19.57 -3.88
N ARG A 193 17.75 20.76 -3.95
CA ARG A 193 18.99 21.02 -4.68
C ARG A 193 20.05 20.04 -4.19
N ASN A 194 20.75 19.42 -5.15
CA ASN A 194 21.86 18.49 -4.91
C ASN A 194 21.48 17.19 -4.23
N HIS A 195 20.20 16.83 -4.06
CA HIS A 195 19.80 15.56 -3.45
C HIS A 195 19.14 14.62 -4.46
N VAL A 196 19.50 13.34 -4.38
CA VAL A 196 18.91 12.25 -5.16
C VAL A 196 18.70 11.04 -4.27
N ILE A 197 17.72 10.21 -4.62
CA ILE A 197 17.46 8.93 -4.00
C ILE A 197 18.01 7.84 -4.92
N VAL A 198 18.92 7.03 -4.43
CA VAL A 198 19.58 5.95 -5.17
C VAL A 198 19.15 4.60 -4.62
N LEU A 199 18.65 3.70 -5.47
CA LEU A 199 18.37 2.32 -5.10
C LEU A 199 19.57 1.43 -5.48
N GLU A 200 20.32 0.99 -4.47
CA GLU A 200 21.42 0.03 -4.58
C GLU A 200 20.88 -1.37 -4.90
N ARG A 201 21.06 -1.82 -6.15
CA ARG A 201 20.66 -3.17 -6.56
C ARG A 201 21.74 -4.21 -6.23
N ASP A 202 23.01 -3.78 -6.28
CA ASP A 202 24.20 -4.60 -6.01
C ASP A 202 25.14 -3.93 -5.00
N ARG A 203 25.79 -4.74 -4.16
CA ARG A 203 26.69 -4.29 -3.11
C ARG A 203 27.87 -3.52 -3.72
N GLY A 204 28.02 -2.24 -3.37
CA GLY A 204 29.06 -1.35 -3.89
C GLY A 204 28.68 -0.62 -5.19
N GLU A 205 27.44 -0.75 -5.67
CA GLU A 205 26.88 0.16 -6.68
C GLU A 205 26.78 1.58 -6.12
N LEU A 206 26.34 1.73 -4.87
CA LEU A 206 26.27 3.02 -4.19
C LEU A 206 27.65 3.66 -4.10
N MET A 207 28.66 2.94 -3.61
CA MET A 207 30.02 3.49 -3.45
C MET A 207 30.62 3.99 -4.76
N ARG A 208 30.35 3.31 -5.87
CA ARG A 208 30.79 3.77 -7.20
C ARG A 208 30.02 5.00 -7.66
N PHE A 209 28.72 5.08 -7.37
CA PHE A 209 27.92 6.26 -7.63
C PHE A 209 28.44 7.47 -6.83
N LEU A 210 28.69 7.30 -5.53
CA LEU A 210 29.28 8.32 -4.65
C LEU A 210 30.63 8.80 -5.20
N ALA A 211 31.52 7.88 -5.57
CA ALA A 211 32.81 8.25 -6.15
C ALA A 211 32.69 9.04 -7.46
N ARG A 212 31.77 8.67 -8.35
CA ARG A 212 31.58 9.34 -9.66
C ARG A 212 30.93 10.72 -9.54
N ARG A 213 29.97 10.89 -8.62
CA ARG A 213 29.16 12.11 -8.49
C ARG A 213 29.56 13.00 -7.32
N HIS A 214 30.75 12.74 -6.75
CA HIS A 214 31.24 13.34 -5.51
C HIS A 214 30.16 13.33 -4.43
N GLY A 215 29.47 12.20 -4.32
CA GLY A 215 28.28 12.04 -3.51
C GLY A 215 28.61 11.71 -2.05
N GLU A 216 27.76 12.18 -1.16
CA GLU A 216 27.77 11.90 0.27
C GLU A 216 26.42 11.30 0.67
N ILE A 217 26.42 10.16 1.37
CA ILE A 217 25.19 9.58 1.89
C ILE A 217 24.67 10.51 2.98
N VAL A 218 23.50 11.09 2.75
CA VAL A 218 22.76 11.87 3.74
C VAL A 218 22.00 10.93 4.66
N SER A 219 21.32 9.92 4.09
CA SER A 219 20.56 8.93 4.82
C SER A 219 20.42 7.63 4.02
N SER A 220 20.09 6.51 4.68
CA SER A 220 19.88 5.21 4.04
C SER A 220 18.69 4.47 4.64
N LEU A 221 17.87 3.88 3.77
CA LEU A 221 16.71 3.06 4.06
C LEU A 221 16.82 1.72 3.31
N GLY A 222 17.39 0.72 3.98
CA GLY A 222 17.71 -0.56 3.35
C GLY A 222 18.64 -0.38 2.16
N ARG A 223 18.12 -0.59 0.94
CA ARG A 223 18.84 -0.39 -0.33
C ARG A 223 18.59 0.98 -0.97
N HIS A 224 17.78 1.83 -0.37
CA HIS A 224 17.57 3.20 -0.86
C HIS A 224 18.49 4.15 -0.09
N HIS A 225 19.18 5.04 -0.78
CA HIS A 225 20.14 5.95 -0.18
C HIS A 225 19.78 7.36 -0.62
N LEU A 226 19.48 8.23 0.32
CA LEU A 226 19.43 9.66 0.06
C LEU A 226 20.88 10.14 0.00
N VAL A 227 21.27 10.66 -1.17
CA VAL A 227 22.64 11.06 -1.45
C VAL A 227 22.64 12.52 -1.87
N LYS A 228 23.50 13.29 -1.21
CA LYS A 228 23.87 14.62 -1.67
C LYS A 228 24.94 14.48 -2.75
N VAL A 229 24.75 15.09 -3.90
CA VAL A 229 25.62 14.97 -5.09
C VAL A 229 26.10 16.32 -5.57
N ASP A 230 27.19 16.32 -6.35
CA ASP A 230 27.64 17.50 -7.09
C ASP A 230 27.04 17.48 -8.52
N PRO A 231 26.06 18.34 -8.84
CA PRO A 231 25.41 18.33 -10.16
C PRO A 231 26.32 18.81 -11.28
N SER A 232 27.44 19.47 -10.97
CA SER A 232 28.42 19.92 -11.97
C SER A 232 29.21 18.76 -12.58
N THR A 233 29.12 17.57 -11.99
CA THR A 233 29.70 16.33 -12.52
C THR A 233 28.92 15.75 -13.71
N ALA A 234 27.73 16.26 -14.01
CA ALA A 234 26.94 15.87 -15.18
C ALA A 234 27.02 16.93 -16.27
N ASP A 235 26.93 16.51 -17.55
CA ASP A 235 26.94 17.44 -18.68
C ASP A 235 25.51 17.68 -19.17
N PRO A 236 24.95 18.89 -19.00
CA PRO A 236 23.60 19.22 -19.47
C PRO A 236 23.37 18.97 -20.96
N ALA A 237 24.43 18.95 -21.79
CA ALA A 237 24.32 18.63 -23.21
C ALA A 237 23.84 17.20 -23.47
N HIS A 238 23.97 16.30 -22.49
CA HIS A 238 23.48 14.92 -22.58
C HIS A 238 21.99 14.78 -22.25
N LEU A 239 21.38 15.76 -21.60
CA LEU A 239 20.02 15.64 -21.08
C LEU A 239 18.98 15.43 -22.18
N GLU A 240 18.93 16.32 -23.18
CA GLU A 240 17.98 16.21 -24.30
C GLU A 240 18.09 14.87 -25.07
N PRO A 241 19.28 14.43 -25.56
CA PRO A 241 19.37 13.21 -26.34
C PRO A 241 19.10 11.93 -25.51
N LEU A 242 19.43 11.93 -24.22
CA LEU A 242 19.12 10.79 -23.35
C LEU A 242 17.66 10.75 -22.93
N ALA A 243 17.04 11.89 -22.65
CA ALA A 243 15.60 11.96 -22.38
C ALA A 243 14.80 11.44 -23.59
N GLU A 244 15.19 11.81 -24.82
CA GLU A 244 14.57 11.29 -26.04
C GLU A 244 14.78 9.77 -26.18
N LEU A 245 15.97 9.26 -25.84
CA LEU A 245 16.26 7.82 -25.88
C LEU A 245 15.46 7.01 -24.85
N LEU A 246 15.27 7.57 -23.65
CA LEU A 246 14.49 6.95 -22.57
C LEU A 246 12.97 7.07 -22.78
N GLY A 247 12.51 7.65 -23.89
CA GLY A 247 11.10 7.79 -24.21
C GLY A 247 10.40 8.93 -23.47
N GLY A 248 11.13 9.97 -23.08
CA GLY A 248 10.57 11.17 -22.48
C GLY A 248 9.49 11.81 -23.36
N ALA A 249 8.50 12.43 -22.73
CA ALA A 249 7.44 13.13 -23.44
C ALA A 249 8.02 14.33 -24.23
N PRO A 250 7.58 14.56 -25.48
CA PRO A 250 7.97 15.75 -26.22
C PRO A 250 7.45 17.00 -25.50
N GLY A 251 8.21 18.09 -25.54
CA GLY A 251 7.82 19.34 -24.88
C GLY A 251 8.99 20.24 -24.53
N ARG A 252 8.67 21.43 -24.01
CA ARG A 252 9.64 22.36 -23.43
C ARG A 252 9.60 22.27 -21.90
N TYR A 253 10.77 22.10 -21.33
CA TYR A 253 10.96 22.00 -19.89
C TYR A 253 11.91 23.09 -19.43
N ARG A 254 11.57 23.74 -18.32
CA ARG A 254 12.34 24.84 -17.74
C ARG A 254 12.71 24.50 -16.30
N PHE A 255 14.00 24.40 -16.05
CA PHE A 255 14.55 24.31 -14.71
C PHE A 255 14.72 25.72 -14.10
N SER A 256 14.55 25.84 -12.79
CA SER A 256 14.72 27.09 -12.04
C SER A 256 16.14 27.65 -12.11
N SER A 257 17.14 26.80 -12.28
CA SER A 257 18.56 27.16 -12.25
C SER A 257 19.42 26.26 -13.14
N THR A 258 20.65 26.66 -13.41
CA THR A 258 21.63 25.80 -14.09
C THR A 258 22.03 24.58 -13.24
N THR A 259 21.98 24.73 -11.91
CA THR A 259 22.23 23.62 -10.97
C THR A 259 21.10 22.59 -11.06
N ALA A 260 19.85 23.05 -11.10
CA ALA A 260 18.67 22.23 -11.33
C ALA A 260 18.72 21.47 -12.66
N LEU A 261 19.16 22.14 -13.73
CA LEU A 261 19.38 21.51 -15.03
C LEU A 261 20.48 20.44 -14.96
N GLY A 262 21.57 20.70 -14.24
CA GLY A 262 22.62 19.72 -13.97
C GLY A 262 22.12 18.51 -13.19
N MET A 263 21.22 18.71 -12.21
CA MET A 263 20.55 17.62 -11.49
C MET A 263 19.71 16.75 -12.42
N GLY A 264 18.92 17.36 -13.30
CA GLY A 264 18.17 16.64 -14.32
C GLY A 264 19.07 15.81 -15.23
N ALA A 265 20.19 16.39 -15.68
CA ALA A 265 21.20 15.70 -16.49
C ALA A 265 21.78 14.49 -15.74
N LEU A 266 22.21 14.67 -14.48
CA LEU A 266 22.78 13.62 -13.65
C LEU A 266 21.83 12.42 -13.51
N VAL A 267 20.57 12.67 -13.16
CA VAL A 267 19.57 11.60 -12.99
C VAL A 267 19.37 10.83 -14.29
N VAL A 268 19.22 11.54 -15.41
CA VAL A 268 19.02 10.91 -16.72
C VAL A 268 20.27 10.13 -17.19
N GLU A 269 21.48 10.65 -16.95
CA GLU A 269 22.73 9.94 -17.24
C GLU A 269 22.84 8.62 -16.46
N GLU A 270 22.51 8.63 -15.18
CA GLU A 270 22.60 7.45 -14.33
C GLU A 270 21.48 6.44 -14.61
N LEU A 271 20.26 6.90 -14.92
CA LEU A 271 19.16 6.04 -15.40
C LEU A 271 19.54 5.35 -16.72
N ALA A 272 20.15 6.08 -17.66
CA ALA A 272 20.68 5.49 -18.90
C ALA A 272 21.80 4.46 -18.62
N GLY A 273 22.52 4.61 -17.51
CA GLY A 273 23.50 3.65 -16.98
C GLY A 273 22.93 2.45 -16.25
N GLY A 274 21.60 2.34 -16.15
CA GLY A 274 20.91 1.28 -15.44
C GLY A 274 20.86 1.43 -13.92
N LEU A 275 21.36 2.55 -13.37
CA LEU A 275 21.19 2.86 -11.95
C LEU A 275 19.73 3.28 -11.69
N ALA A 276 19.10 2.71 -10.68
CA ALA A 276 17.80 3.17 -10.22
C ALA A 276 17.99 4.41 -9.33
N ILE A 277 17.59 5.58 -9.84
CA ILE A 277 17.81 6.87 -9.19
C ILE A 277 16.63 7.82 -9.47
N SER A 278 16.29 8.67 -8.51
CA SER A 278 15.27 9.72 -8.65
C SER A 278 15.70 11.02 -7.95
N LEU A 279 15.06 12.14 -8.31
CA LEU A 279 15.20 13.40 -7.57
C LEU A 279 14.55 13.29 -6.18
N ASP A 280 15.08 14.05 -5.22
CA ASP A 280 14.48 14.25 -3.89
C ASP A 280 13.38 15.32 -3.98
N VAL A 281 12.17 14.91 -4.39
CA VAL A 281 11.05 15.82 -4.68
C VAL A 281 10.46 16.36 -3.37
N LEU A 282 10.40 17.69 -3.26
CA LEU A 282 9.78 18.40 -2.14
C LEU A 282 8.26 18.38 -2.31
N THR A 283 7.57 17.74 -1.36
CA THR A 283 6.11 17.85 -1.21
C THR A 283 5.79 19.19 -0.52
N HIS A 284 4.93 20.02 -1.11
CA HIS A 284 4.58 21.36 -0.63
C HIS A 284 3.91 21.37 0.77
N ASP A 285 4.14 22.44 1.56
CA ASP A 285 3.72 22.66 2.96
C ASP A 285 2.21 22.97 3.21
N LEU A 286 1.27 22.55 2.38
CA LEU A 286 -0.17 22.81 2.61
C LEU A 286 -1.03 21.63 2.19
N VAL A 287 -1.02 20.55 2.97
CA VAL A 287 -1.93 19.43 2.70
C VAL A 287 -2.35 18.82 4.05
N GLN A 288 -3.51 19.26 4.59
CA GLN A 288 -4.45 18.28 5.19
C GLN A 288 -4.46 17.08 4.25
N PRO A 289 -4.48 15.80 4.66
CA PRO A 289 -4.51 14.69 3.71
C PRO A 289 -5.55 14.98 2.63
N GLN A 290 -5.07 15.42 1.46
CA GLN A 290 -5.89 15.64 0.30
C GLN A 290 -5.69 14.35 -0.46
N THR A 291 -6.79 13.63 -0.64
CA THR A 291 -6.84 12.78 -1.81
C THR A 291 -6.60 13.71 -3.02
N ALA A 292 -5.67 13.39 -3.93
CA ALA A 292 -5.49 14.05 -5.22
C ALA A 292 -6.67 13.79 -6.17
N GLU A 293 -7.89 13.83 -5.62
CA GLU A 293 -9.14 13.95 -6.33
C GLU A 293 -9.12 15.35 -6.96
N GLU A 294 -8.65 15.44 -8.20
CA GLU A 294 -8.52 16.70 -8.92
C GLU A 294 -9.93 17.24 -9.23
N GLY A 295 -10.57 17.91 -8.25
CA GLY A 295 -11.88 18.54 -8.47
C GLY A 295 -12.84 18.52 -7.27
N GLY A 296 -12.61 19.37 -6.27
CA GLY A 296 -13.64 19.89 -5.34
C GLY A 296 -14.32 18.90 -4.37
N ALA A 297 -14.28 17.60 -4.61
CA ALA A 297 -14.81 16.56 -3.73
C ALA A 297 -13.62 15.78 -3.16
N ASP A 298 -13.17 16.16 -1.97
CA ASP A 298 -12.17 15.42 -1.21
C ASP A 298 -12.91 14.53 -0.21
N GLN A 299 -12.66 13.22 -0.22
CA GLN A 299 -13.33 12.31 0.72
C GLN A 299 -13.03 12.69 2.16
N PHE A 300 -11.84 13.23 2.46
CA PHE A 300 -11.47 13.71 3.79
C PHE A 300 -12.15 15.03 4.18
N MET A 301 -12.93 15.63 3.29
CA MET A 301 -13.86 16.70 3.63
C MET A 301 -15.27 16.18 3.99
N SER A 302 -15.53 14.88 3.79
CA SER A 302 -16.78 14.24 4.23
C SER A 302 -16.84 14.17 5.76
N PRO A 303 -17.96 14.52 6.41
CA PRO A 303 -18.08 14.54 7.88
C PRO A 303 -17.60 13.26 8.59
N TRP A 304 -17.62 12.12 7.91
CA TRP A 304 -17.20 10.82 8.43
C TRP A 304 -15.71 10.53 8.30
N PHE A 305 -15.04 11.22 7.39
CA PHE A 305 -13.63 11.06 7.07
C PHE A 305 -12.84 12.33 7.39
N VAL A 306 -13.46 13.41 7.86
CA VAL A 306 -12.73 14.61 8.29
C VAL A 306 -11.80 14.23 9.44
N PRO A 307 -10.47 14.39 9.25
CA PRO A 307 -9.49 14.24 10.31
C PRO A 307 -9.91 15.00 11.57
N ILE A 308 -9.66 14.44 12.76
CA ILE A 308 -9.84 15.09 14.09
C ILE A 308 -11.29 15.22 14.56
N THR A 309 -12.21 15.54 13.65
CA THR A 309 -13.60 15.85 14.04
C THR A 309 -14.54 14.66 13.90
N SER A 310 -14.21 13.70 13.03
CA SER A 310 -14.99 12.48 12.88
C SER A 310 -14.83 11.58 14.10
N SER A 311 -15.93 11.30 14.80
CA SER A 311 -15.89 10.44 15.98
C SER A 311 -15.62 8.96 15.66
N VAL A 312 -15.78 8.55 14.40
CA VAL A 312 -15.53 7.16 13.92
C VAL A 312 -14.08 6.94 13.47
N ASN A 313 -13.28 8.00 13.36
CA ASN A 313 -11.84 8.01 13.07
C ASN A 313 -11.43 7.19 11.84
N PHE A 314 -12.22 7.28 10.74
CA PHE A 314 -11.91 6.54 9.52
C PHE A 314 -10.60 6.99 8.89
N ALA A 315 -10.38 8.30 8.75
CA ALA A 315 -9.15 8.81 8.15
C ALA A 315 -7.91 8.38 8.93
N GLU A 316 -7.96 8.48 10.26
CA GLU A 316 -6.89 8.09 11.16
C GLU A 316 -6.62 6.59 11.11
N GLY A 317 -7.67 5.78 11.17
CA GLY A 317 -7.55 4.34 11.10
C GLY A 317 -7.00 3.87 9.76
N MET A 318 -7.43 4.49 8.66
CA MET A 318 -6.92 4.19 7.32
C MET A 318 -5.47 4.63 7.13
N ALA A 319 -5.12 5.83 7.59
CA ALA A 319 -3.74 6.31 7.57
C ALA A 319 -2.83 5.43 8.43
N LEU A 320 -3.30 5.01 9.61
CA LEU A 320 -2.56 4.08 10.47
C LEU A 320 -2.39 2.71 9.81
N ALA A 321 -3.45 2.18 9.19
CA ALA A 321 -3.38 0.91 8.49
C ALA A 321 -2.38 0.99 7.34
N SER A 322 -2.39 2.04 6.52
CA SER A 322 -1.47 2.17 5.38
C SER A 322 0.01 2.13 5.76
N LEU A 323 0.38 2.56 6.97
CA LEU A 323 1.75 2.43 7.50
C LEU A 323 2.18 0.97 7.73
N PHE A 324 1.23 0.07 7.98
CA PHE A 324 1.50 -1.35 8.25
C PHE A 324 1.39 -2.22 7.00
N LEU A 325 0.70 -1.72 5.98
CA LEU A 325 0.41 -2.44 4.75
C LEU A 325 1.60 -2.35 3.81
N VAL A 326 2.53 -3.30 3.97
CA VAL A 326 3.62 -3.54 3.02
C VAL A 326 3.10 -4.31 1.80
N PRO A 327 3.75 -4.25 0.62
CA PRO A 327 3.30 -4.96 -0.59
C PRO A 327 3.12 -6.49 -0.47
N SER A 328 3.54 -7.10 0.64
CA SER A 328 3.34 -8.51 0.95
C SER A 328 2.12 -8.82 1.83
N THR A 329 1.33 -7.81 2.23
CA THR A 329 0.11 -8.08 3.00
C THR A 329 -0.91 -8.81 2.14
N PRO A 330 -1.59 -9.83 2.68
CA PRO A 330 -2.54 -10.61 1.91
C PRO A 330 -3.75 -9.75 1.54
N ASP A 331 -4.16 -9.85 0.28
CA ASP A 331 -5.39 -9.24 -0.19
C ASP A 331 -6.60 -9.98 0.39
N ILE A 332 -7.53 -9.23 0.95
CA ILE A 332 -8.77 -9.76 1.54
C ILE A 332 -9.89 -9.61 0.52
N THR A 333 -10.43 -10.73 0.05
CA THR A 333 -11.59 -10.71 -0.85
C THR A 333 -12.88 -10.47 -0.06
N ILE A 334 -13.65 -9.45 -0.45
CA ILE A 334 -14.96 -9.15 0.12
C ILE A 334 -16.04 -9.43 -0.93
N ALA A 335 -16.95 -10.35 -0.63
CA ALA A 335 -18.13 -10.59 -1.45
C ALA A 335 -19.23 -9.57 -1.11
N PHE A 336 -19.63 -8.73 -2.07
CA PHE A 336 -20.75 -7.82 -1.92
C PHE A 336 -21.98 -8.46 -2.57
N ILE A 337 -22.99 -8.74 -1.75
CA ILE A 337 -24.28 -9.27 -2.19
C ILE A 337 -25.30 -8.14 -2.15
N ASP A 338 -25.70 -7.67 -3.33
CA ASP A 338 -26.60 -6.53 -3.49
C ASP A 338 -27.33 -6.61 -4.85
N HIS A 339 -28.26 -5.71 -5.11
CA HIS A 339 -28.78 -5.46 -6.45
C HIS A 339 -28.03 -4.29 -7.10
N GLY A 340 -27.93 -4.29 -8.43
CA GLY A 340 -27.46 -3.10 -9.15
C GLY A 340 -25.96 -2.81 -9.01
N PHE A 341 -25.12 -3.64 -9.64
CA PHE A 341 -23.70 -3.33 -9.84
C PHE A 341 -23.50 -2.78 -11.25
N ALA A 342 -22.74 -1.69 -11.35
CA ALA A 342 -22.29 -1.18 -12.64
C ALA A 342 -21.19 -2.09 -13.21
N GLY A 343 -21.23 -2.32 -14.51
CA GLY A 343 -20.13 -2.83 -15.30
C GLY A 343 -19.42 -1.69 -16.05
N PRO A 344 -18.21 -1.95 -16.59
CA PRO A 344 -17.47 -0.96 -17.37
C PRO A 344 -18.25 -0.40 -18.57
N ASP A 345 -19.14 -1.19 -19.17
CA ASP A 345 -19.92 -0.79 -20.34
C ASP A 345 -21.15 0.08 -20.00
N ASP A 346 -21.49 0.24 -18.71
CA ASP A 346 -22.69 0.97 -18.30
C ASP A 346 -22.48 2.49 -18.23
N PHE A 347 -21.24 2.95 -18.05
CA PHE A 347 -20.91 4.38 -18.00
C PHE A 347 -20.95 5.01 -19.39
N SER A 348 -21.57 6.19 -19.55
CA SER A 348 -21.65 6.90 -20.85
C SER A 348 -20.93 8.26 -20.81
N PRO A 349 -20.03 8.58 -21.78
CA PRO A 349 -19.61 7.73 -22.90
C PRO A 349 -18.86 6.50 -22.38
N SER A 350 -18.90 5.40 -23.15
CA SER A 350 -18.37 4.07 -22.79
C SER A 350 -16.89 4.01 -22.38
N LYS A 351 -16.17 5.13 -22.41
CA LYS A 351 -14.91 5.40 -21.70
C LYS A 351 -14.74 6.91 -21.50
N PRO A 352 -14.47 7.35 -20.28
CA PRO A 352 -13.21 8.01 -20.00
C PRO A 352 -12.28 6.98 -19.37
N ALA A 353 -11.00 6.98 -19.77
CA ALA A 353 -9.95 6.12 -19.20
C ALA A 353 -9.66 6.38 -17.70
N ALA A 354 -10.56 7.08 -17.01
CA ALA A 354 -10.39 7.68 -15.70
C ALA A 354 -11.27 7.06 -14.60
N VAL A 355 -12.33 6.31 -14.92
CA VAL A 355 -13.14 5.65 -13.86
C VAL A 355 -12.48 4.31 -13.49
N ARG A 356 -11.48 4.38 -12.60
CA ARG A 356 -10.84 3.23 -11.94
C ARG A 356 -11.47 3.17 -10.55
N ASP A 357 -12.26 2.18 -10.20
CA ASP A 357 -13.12 2.45 -9.02
C ASP A 357 -13.46 1.29 -8.08
N TYR A 358 -12.83 0.13 -8.23
CA TYR A 358 -12.88 -0.87 -7.16
C TYR A 358 -11.58 -1.66 -7.03
N GLY A 359 -11.02 -1.67 -5.83
CA GLY A 359 -10.01 -2.63 -5.39
C GLY A 359 -8.54 -2.18 -5.51
N ALA A 360 -7.65 -2.95 -4.87
CA ALA A 360 -6.25 -2.58 -4.61
C ALA A 360 -5.34 -2.42 -5.84
N ASP A 361 -5.72 -2.95 -7.00
CA ASP A 361 -4.95 -2.81 -8.24
C ASP A 361 -5.54 -1.70 -9.12
N PRO A 362 -4.93 -0.50 -9.17
CA PRO A 362 -5.42 0.56 -10.04
C PRO A 362 -5.16 0.28 -11.53
N ALA A 363 -4.49 -0.81 -11.89
CA ALA A 363 -4.42 -1.31 -13.26
C ALA A 363 -5.55 -2.32 -13.57
N ALA A 364 -6.18 -2.93 -12.55
CA ALA A 364 -7.34 -3.78 -12.73
C ALA A 364 -8.55 -2.90 -13.08
N PHE A 365 -8.98 -3.00 -14.34
CA PHE A 365 -10.23 -2.39 -14.76
C PHE A 365 -11.39 -3.14 -14.10
N MET A 366 -12.57 -2.51 -14.00
CA MET A 366 -13.80 -3.21 -13.59
C MET A 366 -14.08 -4.51 -14.37
N ALA A 367 -13.45 -4.67 -15.54
CA ALA A 367 -13.50 -5.85 -16.38
C ALA A 367 -12.84 -7.11 -15.76
N ASP A 368 -12.04 -6.96 -14.70
CA ASP A 368 -11.34 -8.07 -14.03
C ASP A 368 -11.97 -8.43 -12.67
N ILE A 369 -13.07 -7.77 -12.30
CA ILE A 369 -13.78 -8.06 -11.05
C ILE A 369 -14.69 -9.26 -11.29
N PRO A 370 -14.58 -10.36 -10.52
CA PRO A 370 -15.51 -11.47 -10.64
C PRO A 370 -16.93 -11.01 -10.31
N GLN A 371 -17.86 -11.26 -11.24
CA GLN A 371 -19.27 -10.91 -11.10
C GLN A 371 -20.15 -12.15 -11.25
N CYS A 372 -21.16 -12.27 -10.39
CA CYS A 372 -22.17 -13.33 -10.48
C CYS A 372 -23.58 -12.74 -10.48
N ASN A 373 -24.48 -13.34 -11.25
CA ASN A 373 -25.91 -13.09 -11.18
C ASN A 373 -26.59 -14.37 -10.68
N VAL A 374 -27.24 -14.27 -9.51
CA VAL A 374 -27.94 -15.38 -8.87
C VAL A 374 -29.45 -15.15 -9.02
N GLY A 375 -30.07 -15.88 -9.94
CA GLY A 375 -31.52 -15.94 -10.09
C GLY A 375 -32.10 -17.26 -9.56
N LEU A 376 -33.42 -17.32 -9.44
CA LEU A 376 -34.15 -18.50 -8.95
C LEU A 376 -33.90 -19.77 -9.79
N THR A 377 -33.70 -19.63 -11.09
CA THR A 377 -33.58 -20.76 -12.04
C THR A 377 -32.20 -20.91 -12.65
N SER A 378 -31.34 -19.91 -12.52
CA SER A 378 -29.99 -19.94 -13.10
C SER A 378 -29.04 -19.04 -12.32
N THR A 379 -27.82 -19.54 -12.10
CA THR A 379 -26.68 -18.74 -11.66
C THR A 379 -25.71 -18.60 -12.82
N SER A 380 -25.34 -17.38 -13.19
CA SER A 380 -24.31 -17.10 -14.19
C SER A 380 -23.19 -16.28 -13.56
N CYS A 381 -21.97 -16.78 -13.63
CA CYS A 381 -20.79 -16.07 -13.16
C CYS A 381 -19.83 -15.86 -14.31
N SER A 382 -19.31 -14.65 -14.43
CA SER A 382 -18.36 -14.30 -15.46
C SER A 382 -17.27 -13.42 -14.86
N TRP A 383 -16.04 -13.64 -15.33
CA TRP A 383 -14.95 -12.71 -15.12
C TRP A 383 -15.06 -11.52 -16.07
N THR A 384 -15.63 -11.73 -17.26
CA THR A 384 -15.79 -10.70 -18.28
C THR A 384 -17.24 -10.23 -18.29
N THR A 385 -17.47 -9.07 -17.69
CA THR A 385 -18.67 -8.22 -17.82
C THR A 385 -19.99 -8.98 -17.84
N LEU A 386 -20.71 -9.02 -16.71
CA LEU A 386 -22.15 -9.13 -16.85
C LEU A 386 -22.58 -7.85 -17.58
N LYS A 387 -23.12 -7.99 -18.81
CA LYS A 387 -23.93 -6.89 -19.35
C LYS A 387 -24.95 -6.58 -18.27
N ALA A 388 -25.10 -5.32 -17.88
CA ALA A 388 -26.28 -4.95 -17.15
C ALA A 388 -27.46 -5.36 -18.04
N GLU A 389 -28.08 -6.48 -17.73
CA GLU A 389 -29.53 -6.51 -17.79
C GLU A 389 -29.92 -5.43 -16.80
N ALA A 390 -30.05 -4.21 -17.33
CA ALA A 390 -30.89 -3.16 -16.82
C ALA A 390 -32.29 -3.78 -16.73
N ALA A 391 -32.47 -4.68 -15.78
CA ALA A 391 -33.75 -4.89 -15.16
C ALA A 391 -34.19 -3.48 -14.81
N GLY A 392 -35.39 -3.11 -15.26
CA GLY A 392 -35.93 -1.78 -15.10
C GLY A 392 -35.84 -1.30 -13.65
N PRO A 393 -36.24 -0.04 -13.38
CA PRO A 393 -36.18 0.54 -12.03
C PRO A 393 -36.62 -0.49 -10.99
N ALA A 394 -35.78 -0.72 -9.98
CA ALA A 394 -36.05 -1.72 -8.96
C ALA A 394 -37.47 -1.48 -8.40
N PRO A 395 -38.29 -2.53 -8.26
CA PRO A 395 -39.63 -2.38 -7.70
C PRO A 395 -39.52 -1.72 -6.32
N GLY A 396 -40.15 -0.57 -6.14
CA GLY A 396 -40.08 0.21 -4.89
C GLY A 396 -39.16 1.43 -4.89
N GLY A 397 -38.54 1.80 -6.03
CA GLY A 397 -37.80 3.06 -6.15
C GLY A 397 -36.39 3.04 -5.56
N SER A 398 -35.83 1.85 -5.28
CA SER A 398 -34.41 1.69 -4.94
C SER A 398 -33.54 2.08 -6.14
N PRO A 399 -32.38 2.73 -5.93
CA PRO A 399 -31.50 3.12 -7.03
C PRO A 399 -31.09 1.90 -7.88
N THR A 400 -31.09 2.06 -9.20
CA THR A 400 -30.69 1.01 -10.16
C THR A 400 -29.27 0.49 -9.90
N TRP A 401 -28.41 1.32 -9.30
CA TRP A 401 -26.99 1.06 -9.07
C TRP A 401 -26.62 1.01 -7.58
N HIS A 402 -27.54 0.57 -6.73
CA HIS A 402 -27.36 0.54 -5.28
C HIS A 402 -26.09 -0.23 -4.85
N GLY A 403 -25.88 -1.45 -5.36
CA GLY A 403 -24.70 -2.27 -5.08
C GLY A 403 -23.38 -1.63 -5.50
N ALA A 404 -23.36 -0.86 -6.59
CA ALA A 404 -22.20 -0.07 -6.99
C ALA A 404 -21.83 0.98 -5.92
N HIS A 405 -22.82 1.76 -5.47
CA HIS A 405 -22.63 2.73 -4.41
C HIS A 405 -22.20 2.08 -3.08
N VAL A 406 -22.73 0.90 -2.76
CA VAL A 406 -22.39 0.15 -1.55
C VAL A 406 -20.93 -0.33 -1.60
N ALA A 407 -20.52 -0.97 -2.70
CA ALA A 407 -19.17 -1.49 -2.83
C ALA A 407 -18.12 -0.36 -2.85
N SER A 408 -18.46 0.81 -3.42
CA SER A 408 -17.52 1.93 -3.52
C SER A 408 -17.13 2.46 -2.15
N VAL A 409 -18.04 2.50 -1.19
CA VAL A 409 -17.76 2.95 0.18
C VAL A 409 -16.66 2.11 0.86
N ALA A 410 -16.58 0.83 0.51
CA ALA A 410 -15.54 -0.06 1.00
C ALA A 410 -14.26 -0.01 0.16
N LEU A 411 -14.36 0.18 -1.16
CA LEU A 411 -13.31 -0.21 -2.11
C LEU A 411 -12.90 0.83 -3.14
N SER A 412 -13.58 1.99 -3.21
CA SER A 412 -13.29 2.99 -4.23
C SER A 412 -11.83 3.38 -4.16
N THR A 413 -11.26 3.63 -5.34
CA THR A 413 -9.86 3.99 -5.38
C THR A 413 -9.69 5.41 -4.87
N TRP A 414 -8.44 5.79 -4.83
CA TRP A 414 -7.95 6.77 -3.90
C TRP A 414 -7.07 7.63 -4.80
N ASN A 415 -7.47 8.88 -5.02
CA ASN A 415 -6.94 9.81 -6.03
C ASN A 415 -7.35 9.47 -7.47
N ASP A 416 -8.64 9.24 -7.72
CA ASP A 416 -9.20 8.98 -9.06
C ASP A 416 -10.14 10.09 -9.59
N SER A 417 -10.26 11.19 -8.84
CA SER A 417 -11.10 12.35 -9.11
C SER A 417 -12.61 12.11 -9.04
N GLN A 418 -13.04 11.06 -8.34
CA GLN A 418 -14.45 10.75 -8.06
C GLN A 418 -14.92 11.26 -6.69
N GLY A 419 -13.98 11.66 -5.83
CA GLY A 419 -14.24 12.26 -4.53
C GLY A 419 -14.76 11.30 -3.47
N VAL A 420 -14.42 10.02 -3.62
CA VAL A 420 -14.82 8.94 -2.72
C VAL A 420 -13.63 8.04 -2.51
N GLY A 421 -13.31 7.73 -1.26
CA GLY A 421 -12.21 6.84 -0.92
C GLY A 421 -12.65 5.67 -0.07
N GLY A 422 -12.46 4.45 -0.58
CA GLY A 422 -12.92 3.23 0.04
C GLY A 422 -12.12 2.87 1.29
N VAL A 423 -12.80 2.52 2.38
CA VAL A 423 -12.17 2.22 3.69
C VAL A 423 -11.05 1.17 3.60
N ALA A 424 -11.15 0.19 2.70
CA ALA A 424 -10.17 -0.90 2.55
C ALA A 424 -9.48 -0.95 1.18
N PHE A 425 -9.50 0.15 0.41
CA PHE A 425 -8.92 0.22 -0.93
C PHE A 425 -7.56 -0.48 -1.11
N PRO A 426 -6.54 -0.30 -0.25
CA PRO A 426 -5.22 -0.88 -0.51
C PRO A 426 -5.12 -2.39 -0.26
N VAL A 427 -6.10 -3.03 0.40
CA VAL A 427 -6.00 -4.44 0.83
C VAL A 427 -7.15 -5.31 0.38
N ALA A 428 -8.25 -4.71 -0.07
CA ALA A 428 -9.45 -5.46 -0.35
C ALA A 428 -9.68 -5.62 -1.85
N ARG A 429 -10.15 -6.81 -2.23
CA ARG A 429 -10.56 -7.13 -3.59
C ARG A 429 -12.07 -7.39 -3.64
N PRO A 430 -12.81 -6.78 -4.59
CA PRO A 430 -14.23 -7.04 -4.76
C PRO A 430 -14.51 -8.44 -5.31
N TYR A 431 -15.57 -9.06 -4.80
CA TYR A 431 -16.32 -10.11 -5.48
C TYR A 431 -17.80 -9.69 -5.51
N LEU A 432 -18.33 -9.31 -6.67
CA LEU A 432 -19.68 -8.74 -6.76
C LEU A 432 -20.70 -9.82 -7.12
N ILE A 433 -21.73 -9.99 -6.29
CA ILE A 433 -22.76 -11.00 -6.50
C ILE A 433 -24.11 -10.30 -6.50
N ARG A 434 -24.70 -10.20 -7.69
CA ARG A 434 -26.07 -9.72 -7.86
C ARG A 434 -27.04 -10.77 -7.35
N ALA A 435 -27.89 -10.37 -6.42
CA ALA A 435 -29.00 -11.18 -5.93
C ALA A 435 -30.33 -10.40 -6.09
N GLY A 436 -31.44 -11.13 -6.18
CA GLY A 436 -32.78 -10.57 -6.16
C GLY A 436 -33.21 -10.16 -4.75
N ASP A 437 -34.46 -9.69 -4.63
CA ASP A 437 -35.01 -9.21 -3.37
C ASP A 437 -35.56 -10.28 -2.43
N ASP A 438 -35.39 -11.55 -2.78
CA ASP A 438 -35.96 -12.68 -2.06
C ASP A 438 -34.91 -13.50 -1.29
N SER A 439 -35.39 -14.21 -0.26
CA SER A 439 -34.59 -15.10 0.58
C SER A 439 -33.78 -16.14 -0.19
N PHE A 440 -34.31 -16.66 -1.31
CA PHE A 440 -33.69 -17.77 -2.04
C PHE A 440 -32.50 -17.29 -2.87
N THR A 441 -32.65 -16.16 -3.57
CA THR A 441 -31.52 -15.56 -4.30
C THR A 441 -30.45 -15.04 -3.34
N MET A 442 -30.83 -14.51 -2.17
CA MET A 442 -29.89 -14.15 -1.11
C MET A 442 -29.11 -15.37 -0.60
N ALA A 443 -29.79 -16.47 -0.28
CA ALA A 443 -29.16 -17.71 0.13
C ALA A 443 -28.21 -18.30 -0.92
N GLY A 444 -28.65 -18.35 -2.18
CA GLY A 444 -27.83 -18.78 -3.31
C GLY A 444 -26.59 -17.89 -3.48
N ALA A 445 -26.72 -16.59 -3.25
CA ALA A 445 -25.61 -15.65 -3.30
C ALA A 445 -24.62 -15.85 -2.16
N ILE A 446 -25.09 -16.10 -0.92
CA ILE A 446 -24.21 -16.44 0.21
C ILE A 446 -23.47 -17.75 -0.08
N ALA A 447 -24.18 -18.78 -0.53
CA ALA A 447 -23.58 -20.06 -0.91
C ALA A 447 -22.54 -19.90 -2.03
N ARG A 448 -22.78 -18.96 -2.96
CA ARG A 448 -21.85 -18.66 -4.05
C ARG A 448 -20.60 -17.90 -3.61
N ALA A 449 -20.70 -17.09 -2.56
CA ALA A 449 -19.56 -16.40 -1.96
C ALA A 449 -18.60 -17.36 -1.22
N LEU A 450 -19.04 -18.57 -0.89
CA LEU A 450 -18.22 -19.57 -0.22
C LEU A 450 -17.06 -20.03 -1.12
N PRO A 451 -15.89 -20.36 -0.53
CA PRO A 451 -14.76 -20.90 -1.29
C PRO A 451 -15.16 -22.11 -2.14
N ASP A 452 -14.98 -21.99 -3.45
CA ASP A 452 -14.92 -23.15 -4.35
C ASP A 452 -13.45 -23.56 -4.54
N ILE A 453 -13.19 -24.84 -4.84
CA ILE A 453 -11.84 -25.39 -5.00
C ILE A 453 -11.06 -24.66 -6.13
N SER A 454 -11.76 -24.01 -7.06
CA SER A 454 -11.19 -23.30 -8.21
C SER A 454 -11.59 -21.83 -8.35
N GLY A 455 -12.33 -21.25 -7.39
CA GLY A 455 -12.89 -19.89 -7.48
C GLY A 455 -12.27 -18.88 -6.50
N PRO A 456 -12.54 -17.57 -6.66
CA PRO A 456 -12.16 -16.58 -5.66
C PRO A 456 -12.90 -16.86 -4.35
N SER A 457 -12.16 -17.06 -3.26
CA SER A 457 -12.75 -17.28 -1.92
C SER A 457 -12.91 -15.94 -1.22
N ALA A 458 -14.15 -15.54 -0.93
CA ALA A 458 -14.38 -14.44 -0.01
C ALA A 458 -13.86 -14.80 1.39
N ARG A 459 -13.37 -13.80 2.12
CA ARG A 459 -13.10 -13.86 3.57
C ARG A 459 -14.21 -13.16 4.35
N ILE A 460 -14.90 -12.22 3.70
CA ILE A 460 -16.00 -11.43 4.25
C ILE A 460 -17.14 -11.41 3.23
N ILE A 461 -18.37 -11.62 3.69
CA ILE A 461 -19.60 -11.47 2.91
C ILE A 461 -20.35 -10.26 3.46
N SER A 462 -20.53 -9.23 2.64
CA SER A 462 -21.23 -7.98 2.95
C SER A 462 -22.60 -7.99 2.29
N LEU A 463 -23.67 -7.95 3.09
CA LEU A 463 -25.06 -7.91 2.63
C LEU A 463 -25.71 -6.59 3.06
N SER A 464 -25.87 -5.67 2.13
CA SER A 464 -26.44 -4.34 2.40
C SER A 464 -27.98 -4.34 2.39
N ARG A 465 -28.57 -5.43 2.90
CA ARG A 465 -30.00 -5.68 2.93
C ARG A 465 -30.39 -6.51 4.16
N GLY A 466 -31.62 -6.30 4.61
CA GLY A 466 -32.34 -7.18 5.50
C GLY A 466 -33.79 -7.30 5.01
N GLN A 467 -34.45 -8.40 5.35
CA GLN A 467 -35.88 -8.58 5.11
C GLN A 467 -36.58 -9.05 6.39
N ASN A 468 -37.79 -8.55 6.62
CA ASN A 468 -38.64 -9.00 7.73
C ASN A 468 -39.12 -10.42 7.42
N CYS A 469 -39.17 -11.25 8.46
CA CYS A 469 -39.80 -12.57 8.36
C CYS A 469 -41.33 -12.51 8.38
N THR A 470 -41.89 -11.38 8.80
CA THR A 470 -43.32 -11.15 8.87
C THR A 470 -43.77 -10.53 7.54
N GLN A 471 -44.42 -11.32 6.70
CA GLN A 471 -45.11 -10.78 5.52
C GLN A 471 -46.58 -10.57 5.84
N ASP A 472 -47.01 -9.31 5.79
CA ASP A 472 -48.42 -8.95 5.88
C ASP A 472 -49.08 -9.15 4.51
N LEU A 473 -49.88 -10.22 4.39
CA LEU A 473 -50.68 -10.51 3.19
C LEU A 473 -52.07 -9.83 3.24
N GLY A 474 -52.29 -8.88 4.15
CA GLY A 474 -53.49 -8.06 4.26
C GLY A 474 -54.69 -8.72 4.97
N LEU A 475 -54.73 -10.05 5.03
CA LEU A 475 -55.73 -10.81 5.80
C LEU A 475 -55.15 -11.56 7.00
N PHE A 476 -53.85 -11.84 6.98
CA PHE A 476 -53.10 -12.46 8.06
C PHE A 476 -51.61 -12.11 7.87
N SER A 477 -50.92 -11.85 8.98
CA SER A 477 -49.46 -11.77 9.01
C SER A 477 -48.92 -13.20 9.07
N MET A 478 -48.14 -13.62 8.06
CA MET A 478 -47.41 -14.88 8.11
C MET A 478 -46.00 -14.61 8.59
N ASP A 479 -45.61 -15.27 9.68
CA ASP A 479 -44.21 -15.34 10.09
C ASP A 479 -43.55 -16.50 9.33
N ILE A 480 -42.90 -16.19 8.21
CA ILE A 480 -42.17 -17.19 7.41
C ILE A 480 -40.92 -17.73 8.12
N CYS A 481 -40.67 -17.29 9.36
CA CYS A 481 -39.57 -17.73 10.21
C CYS A 481 -40.03 -18.53 11.44
N ASP A 482 -41.33 -18.83 11.58
CA ASP A 482 -41.81 -19.72 12.62
C ASP A 482 -42.16 -21.12 12.06
N ALA A 483 -41.27 -22.09 12.29
CA ALA A 483 -41.42 -23.46 11.83
C ALA A 483 -42.73 -24.15 12.28
N VAL A 484 -43.39 -23.62 13.31
CA VAL A 484 -44.68 -24.13 13.82
C VAL A 484 -45.86 -23.59 13.00
N GLN A 485 -45.78 -22.36 12.47
CA GLN A 485 -46.81 -21.83 11.57
C GLN A 485 -46.73 -22.45 10.17
N GLU A 486 -45.56 -22.94 9.76
CA GLU A 486 -45.38 -23.65 8.48
C GLU A 486 -46.24 -24.91 8.37
N GLY A 487 -46.32 -25.72 9.44
CA GLY A 487 -47.21 -26.90 9.45
C GLY A 487 -48.70 -26.53 9.29
N LEU A 488 -49.11 -25.36 9.80
CA LEU A 488 -50.47 -24.85 9.73
C LEU A 488 -50.76 -24.17 8.39
N ALA A 489 -49.81 -23.40 7.85
CA ALA A 489 -49.91 -22.75 6.55
C ALA A 489 -49.90 -23.76 5.41
N THR A 490 -49.10 -24.83 5.47
CA THR A 490 -49.15 -25.92 4.48
C THR A 490 -50.49 -26.67 4.56
N GLY A 491 -51.05 -26.85 5.77
CA GLY A 491 -52.37 -27.43 5.96
C GLY A 491 -53.51 -26.56 5.40
N VAL A 492 -53.46 -25.25 5.66
CA VAL A 492 -54.46 -24.27 5.20
C VAL A 492 -54.33 -23.98 3.71
N ALA A 493 -53.11 -23.87 3.17
CA ALA A 493 -52.87 -23.71 1.74
C ALA A 493 -53.28 -24.97 0.97
N CYS A 494 -52.99 -26.17 1.50
CA CYS A 494 -53.51 -27.42 0.92
C CYS A 494 -55.05 -27.40 0.88
N PHE A 495 -55.70 -27.03 1.98
CA PHE A 495 -57.15 -26.93 2.08
C PHE A 495 -57.74 -25.89 1.12
N LEU A 496 -57.15 -24.70 1.02
CA LEU A 496 -57.60 -23.63 0.13
C LEU A 496 -57.35 -23.93 -1.36
N LEU A 497 -56.20 -24.52 -1.72
CA LEU A 497 -55.92 -24.96 -3.10
C LEU A 497 -56.86 -26.09 -3.54
N GLN A 498 -57.18 -27.02 -2.63
CA GLN A 498 -58.15 -28.08 -2.91
C GLN A 498 -59.58 -27.53 -3.10
N ILE A 499 -59.94 -26.43 -2.43
CA ILE A 499 -61.24 -25.76 -2.57
C ILE A 499 -61.30 -24.88 -3.83
N LEU A 500 -60.26 -24.07 -4.08
CA LEU A 500 -60.24 -23.10 -5.18
C LEU A 500 -59.90 -23.74 -6.53
N PHE A 501 -59.19 -24.88 -6.52
CA PHE A 501 -58.78 -25.60 -7.73
C PHE A 501 -59.06 -27.11 -7.58
N PRO A 502 -60.32 -27.55 -7.78
CA PRO A 502 -60.74 -28.95 -7.64
C PRO A 502 -59.88 -29.99 -8.39
N PRO A 503 -59.27 -29.72 -9.56
CA PRO A 503 -58.40 -30.69 -10.23
C PRO A 503 -57.13 -31.05 -9.43
N LEU A 504 -56.69 -30.19 -8.50
CA LEU A 504 -55.52 -30.43 -7.66
C LEU A 504 -55.84 -31.26 -6.40
N SER A 505 -57.13 -31.58 -6.16
CA SER A 505 -57.55 -32.47 -5.07
C SER A 505 -57.09 -33.93 -5.23
N ALA A 506 -56.57 -34.30 -6.40
CA ALA A 506 -55.97 -35.60 -6.66
C ALA A 506 -54.52 -35.73 -6.14
N LEU A 507 -53.86 -34.62 -5.79
CA LEU A 507 -52.56 -34.62 -5.13
C LEU A 507 -52.78 -34.67 -3.61
N GLY A 508 -52.18 -35.65 -2.95
CA GLY A 508 -52.19 -35.71 -1.49
C GLY A 508 -51.49 -34.48 -0.90
N CYS A 509 -51.92 -34.02 0.28
CA CYS A 509 -51.23 -32.91 0.95
C CYS A 509 -49.71 -33.11 1.11
N PRO A 510 -49.12 -34.32 1.20
CA PRO A 510 -47.67 -34.49 1.14
C PRO A 510 -47.04 -34.06 -0.19
N GLU A 511 -47.71 -34.27 -1.33
CA GLU A 511 -47.21 -33.91 -2.67
C GLU A 511 -47.40 -32.42 -2.96
N ILE A 512 -48.48 -31.82 -2.42
CA ILE A 512 -48.68 -30.37 -2.42
C ILE A 512 -47.71 -29.68 -1.44
N ALA A 513 -47.39 -30.31 -0.31
CA ALA A 513 -46.39 -29.79 0.64
C ALA A 513 -44.98 -29.72 0.04
N VAL A 514 -44.60 -30.66 -0.85
CA VAL A 514 -43.33 -30.61 -1.60
C VAL A 514 -43.29 -29.44 -2.61
N LEU A 515 -44.45 -28.94 -3.04
CA LEU A 515 -44.56 -27.71 -3.85
C LEU A 515 -44.65 -26.42 -3.00
N ILE A 516 -44.96 -26.54 -1.70
CA ILE A 516 -45.18 -25.42 -0.75
C ILE A 516 -44.23 -25.57 0.46
N THR A 517 -43.00 -26.05 0.28
CA THR A 517 -41.98 -26.11 1.34
C THR A 517 -41.40 -24.70 1.60
N LEU A 518 -42.25 -23.82 2.15
CA LEU A 518 -41.83 -22.55 2.75
C LEU A 518 -40.98 -22.77 4.02
N GLY A 519 -41.03 -23.96 4.63
CA GLY A 519 -40.16 -24.35 5.74
C GLY A 519 -38.71 -24.64 5.42
N GLU A 520 -38.35 -24.57 4.15
CA GLU A 520 -36.95 -24.45 3.77
C GLU A 520 -36.46 -23.01 3.90
N ALA A 521 -37.28 -21.96 3.85
CA ALA A 521 -36.82 -20.57 3.70
C ALA A 521 -35.87 -20.06 4.81
N LEU A 522 -36.10 -20.43 6.08
CA LEU A 522 -35.17 -20.13 7.16
C LEU A 522 -33.90 -20.98 7.11
N ASN A 523 -34.02 -22.27 6.77
CA ASN A 523 -32.86 -23.12 6.49
C ASN A 523 -32.10 -22.63 5.24
N THR A 524 -32.80 -21.98 4.31
CA THR A 524 -32.28 -21.52 3.02
C THR A 524 -31.27 -20.42 3.26
N VAL A 525 -31.53 -19.45 4.15
CA VAL A 525 -30.53 -18.40 4.47
C VAL A 525 -29.62 -18.83 5.63
N SER A 526 -30.16 -19.45 6.68
CA SER A 526 -29.35 -19.80 7.86
C SER A 526 -28.34 -20.92 7.60
N GLY A 527 -28.61 -21.85 6.67
CA GLY A 527 -27.69 -22.89 6.24
C GLY A 527 -26.41 -22.32 5.64
N PRO A 528 -26.48 -21.54 4.53
CA PRO A 528 -25.33 -20.88 3.94
C PRO A 528 -24.57 -19.95 4.89
N VAL A 529 -25.25 -19.27 5.82
CA VAL A 529 -24.58 -18.46 6.86
C VAL A 529 -23.77 -19.34 7.82
N LYS A 530 -24.34 -20.47 8.28
CA LYS A 530 -23.62 -21.46 9.10
C LYS A 530 -22.44 -22.06 8.32
N ASP A 531 -22.60 -22.33 7.04
CA ASP A 531 -21.53 -22.85 6.18
C ASP A 531 -20.41 -21.83 5.97
N ALA A 532 -20.75 -20.54 5.81
CA ALA A 532 -19.78 -19.45 5.75
C ALA A 532 -18.94 -19.41 7.03
N GLU A 533 -19.60 -19.43 8.18
CA GLU A 533 -18.90 -19.45 9.47
C GLU A 533 -18.04 -20.71 9.66
N ALA A 534 -18.57 -21.89 9.33
CA ALA A 534 -17.84 -23.16 9.44
C ALA A 534 -16.56 -23.16 8.60
N ARG A 535 -16.51 -22.34 7.54
CA ARG A 535 -15.34 -22.11 6.67
C ARG A 535 -14.48 -20.92 7.11
N GLY A 536 -14.80 -20.27 8.21
CA GLY A 536 -14.05 -19.14 8.75
C GLY A 536 -14.30 -17.81 8.04
N LEU A 537 -15.47 -17.63 7.40
CA LEU A 537 -15.87 -16.37 6.78
C LEU A 537 -16.69 -15.52 7.76
N LEU A 538 -16.52 -14.20 7.66
CA LEU A 538 -17.36 -13.23 8.36
C LEU A 538 -18.56 -12.88 7.48
N VAL A 539 -19.77 -12.89 8.06
CA VAL A 539 -20.99 -12.40 7.41
C VAL A 539 -21.40 -11.11 8.10
N VAL A 540 -21.51 -10.03 7.33
CA VAL A 540 -21.87 -8.68 7.80
C VAL A 540 -23.14 -8.27 7.06
N ALA A 541 -24.17 -7.85 7.80
CA ALA A 541 -25.46 -7.50 7.20
C ALA A 541 -26.04 -6.22 7.78
N GLY A 542 -26.71 -5.43 6.93
CA GLY A 542 -27.41 -4.22 7.36
C GLY A 542 -28.67 -4.53 8.18
N ALA A 543 -28.92 -3.71 9.20
CA ALA A 543 -30.22 -3.64 9.87
C ALA A 543 -31.26 -2.93 8.96
N SER A 544 -32.50 -2.76 9.44
CA SER A 544 -33.49 -1.93 8.73
C SER A 544 -33.11 -0.45 8.72
N ASN A 545 -33.54 0.27 7.69
CA ASN A 545 -33.48 1.74 7.65
C ASN A 545 -34.59 2.42 8.46
N ASP A 546 -35.62 1.67 8.88
CA ASP A 546 -36.72 2.21 9.68
C ASP A 546 -36.31 2.37 11.14
N MET A 547 -36.35 3.60 11.65
CA MET A 547 -36.00 3.91 13.04
C MET A 547 -37.08 3.49 14.06
N SER A 548 -38.27 3.11 13.62
CA SER A 548 -39.33 2.61 14.49
C SER A 548 -39.22 1.11 14.75
N GLU A 549 -38.59 0.36 13.85
CA GLU A 549 -38.47 -1.10 13.91
C GLU A 549 -37.42 -1.57 14.94
N ASP A 550 -37.70 -2.71 15.57
CA ASP A 550 -36.74 -3.52 16.30
C ASP A 550 -36.39 -4.75 15.46
N VAL A 551 -35.11 -4.91 15.11
CA VAL A 551 -34.67 -6.01 14.24
C VAL A 551 -35.03 -7.38 14.80
N ASN A 552 -35.15 -7.53 16.12
CA ASN A 552 -35.51 -8.80 16.74
C ASN A 552 -37.02 -9.06 16.69
N GLU A 553 -37.83 -8.03 16.91
CA GLU A 553 -39.29 -8.14 16.88
C GLU A 553 -39.75 -8.45 15.44
N GLU A 554 -39.13 -7.79 14.46
CA GLU A 554 -39.38 -8.03 13.02
C GLU A 554 -38.64 -9.25 12.46
N ARG A 555 -37.82 -9.92 13.30
CA ARG A 555 -36.97 -11.07 12.93
C ARG A 555 -36.18 -10.80 11.64
N MET A 556 -35.54 -9.63 11.53
CA MET A 556 -34.84 -9.19 10.34
C MET A 556 -33.73 -10.17 9.93
N ILE A 557 -33.84 -10.85 8.79
CA ILE A 557 -32.82 -11.80 8.30
C ILE A 557 -31.98 -11.20 7.15
N PRO A 558 -30.66 -11.46 7.10
CA PRO A 558 -29.89 -12.35 7.98
C PRO A 558 -29.39 -11.67 9.28
N CYS A 559 -29.71 -10.39 9.52
CA CYS A 559 -29.23 -9.62 10.69
C CYS A 559 -29.42 -10.33 12.05
N THR A 560 -30.56 -10.95 12.28
CA THR A 560 -30.89 -11.67 13.54
C THR A 560 -30.33 -13.08 13.62
N LEU A 561 -29.73 -13.59 12.54
CA LEU A 561 -29.11 -14.90 12.56
C LEU A 561 -27.87 -14.88 13.43
N ARG A 562 -27.66 -15.98 14.15
CA ARG A 562 -26.46 -16.18 14.93
C ARG A 562 -25.24 -16.07 14.01
N ASN A 563 -24.19 -15.42 14.51
CA ASN A 563 -22.89 -15.31 13.86
C ASN A 563 -22.84 -14.36 12.64
N VAL A 564 -23.92 -13.60 12.41
CA VAL A 564 -23.92 -12.43 11.54
C VAL A 564 -23.56 -11.20 12.37
N ILE A 565 -22.69 -10.35 11.82
CA ILE A 565 -22.42 -9.02 12.37
C ILE A 565 -23.51 -8.10 11.82
N CYS A 566 -24.56 -7.86 12.60
CA CYS A 566 -25.62 -6.94 12.19
C CYS A 566 -25.22 -5.48 12.44
N VAL A 567 -25.33 -4.65 11.39
CA VAL A 567 -24.86 -3.27 11.37
C VAL A 567 -26.03 -2.30 11.39
N GLY A 568 -26.13 -1.56 12.49
CA GLY A 568 -27.01 -0.39 12.60
C GLY A 568 -26.39 0.85 11.96
N GLY A 569 -27.21 1.86 11.75
CA GLY A 569 -26.87 3.13 11.13
C GLY A 569 -26.89 4.29 12.12
N ILE A 570 -25.90 5.19 12.02
CA ILE A 570 -25.83 6.45 12.77
C ILE A 570 -25.70 7.66 11.84
N ASN A 571 -26.11 8.82 12.35
CA ASN A 571 -25.87 10.13 11.75
C ASN A 571 -24.62 10.81 12.35
N VAL A 572 -24.21 11.95 11.79
CA VAL A 572 -22.99 12.68 12.21
C VAL A 572 -23.03 13.18 13.66
N ALA A 573 -24.22 13.26 14.26
CA ALA A 573 -24.42 13.57 15.68
C ALA A 573 -24.38 12.31 16.58
N LEU A 574 -23.97 11.17 16.00
CA LEU A 574 -23.92 9.84 16.63
C LEU A 574 -25.27 9.31 17.09
N GLN A 575 -26.37 9.91 16.63
CA GLN A 575 -27.72 9.42 16.92
C GLN A 575 -28.07 8.30 15.96
N ARG A 576 -28.91 7.38 16.43
CA ARG A 576 -29.41 6.28 15.61
C ARG A 576 -30.14 6.84 14.39
N ALA A 577 -29.90 6.21 13.24
CA ALA A 577 -30.48 6.55 11.95
C ALA A 577 -31.11 5.34 11.24
N SER A 578 -31.25 4.22 11.95
CA SER A 578 -31.73 2.91 11.50
C SER A 578 -32.55 2.21 12.58
N ALA A 579 -32.98 0.97 12.38
CA ALA A 579 -33.59 0.13 13.41
C ALA A 579 -32.72 -0.04 14.68
N LYS A 580 -33.38 -0.47 15.76
CA LYS A 580 -32.81 -0.85 17.06
C LYS A 580 -32.88 -2.37 17.24
N GLY A 581 -32.39 -2.88 18.36
CA GLY A 581 -32.58 -4.27 18.77
C GLY A 581 -31.29 -4.97 19.18
N SER A 582 -31.42 -6.05 19.95
CA SER A 582 -30.27 -6.71 20.58
C SER A 582 -29.40 -7.55 19.62
N SER A 583 -29.86 -7.82 18.40
CA SER A 583 -29.03 -8.48 17.38
C SER A 583 -28.03 -7.53 16.72
N ILE A 584 -28.23 -6.20 16.84
CA ILE A 584 -27.28 -5.22 16.33
C ILE A 584 -25.96 -5.38 17.08
N SER A 585 -24.91 -5.66 16.32
CA SER A 585 -23.56 -5.92 16.83
C SER A 585 -22.71 -4.65 16.89
N ILE A 586 -22.97 -3.70 15.99
CA ILE A 586 -22.26 -2.42 15.92
C ILE A 586 -23.08 -1.39 15.13
N TYR A 587 -22.90 -0.11 15.43
CA TYR A 587 -23.40 1.00 14.59
C TYR A 587 -22.29 1.59 13.70
N ALA A 588 -22.64 2.00 12.49
CA ALA A 588 -21.72 2.63 11.55
C ALA A 588 -22.38 3.80 10.79
N PRO A 589 -21.60 4.71 10.19
CA PRO A 589 -22.14 5.82 9.42
C PRO A 589 -23.12 5.38 8.32
N SER A 590 -24.31 5.98 8.33
CA SER A 590 -25.39 5.61 7.41
C SER A 590 -26.17 6.81 6.88
N ARG A 591 -25.73 8.03 7.14
CA ARG A 591 -26.36 9.27 6.65
C ARG A 591 -25.31 10.13 5.98
N PHE A 592 -25.63 10.68 4.81
CA PHE A 592 -24.71 11.53 4.04
C PHE A 592 -23.36 10.84 3.78
N VAL A 593 -23.41 9.56 3.41
CA VAL A 593 -22.21 8.82 3.01
C VAL A 593 -21.96 9.10 1.55
N ASN A 594 -20.77 9.63 1.21
CA ASN A 594 -20.35 9.81 -0.17
C ASN A 594 -20.13 8.44 -0.83
N THR A 595 -20.64 8.28 -2.04
CA THR A 595 -20.54 7.05 -2.84
C THR A 595 -20.06 7.43 -4.23
N MET A 596 -19.49 6.47 -4.95
CA MET A 596 -19.07 6.69 -6.34
C MET A 596 -20.27 7.11 -7.19
N GLN A 597 -19.98 7.88 -8.24
CA GLN A 597 -20.96 8.22 -9.26
C GLN A 597 -21.58 6.98 -9.92
N ALA A 598 -22.90 6.93 -10.00
CA ALA A 598 -23.59 5.90 -10.78
C ALA A 598 -23.56 6.19 -12.30
N PRO A 599 -23.68 5.15 -13.16
CA PRO A 599 -23.74 5.30 -14.61
C PRO A 599 -24.82 6.26 -15.15
N ASP A 600 -25.92 6.43 -14.42
CA ASP A 600 -27.04 7.31 -14.77
C ASP A 600 -26.90 8.75 -14.24
N GLN A 601 -25.78 9.06 -13.57
CA GLN A 601 -25.49 10.38 -13.01
C GLN A 601 -24.49 11.18 -13.88
N PRO A 602 -24.48 12.52 -13.80
CA PRO A 602 -23.51 13.35 -14.52
C PRO A 602 -22.07 13.16 -14.02
N ALA A 603 -21.11 13.16 -14.95
CA ALA A 603 -19.67 13.06 -14.66
C ALA A 603 -19.21 14.06 -13.59
N GLY A 604 -18.41 13.60 -12.63
CA GLY A 604 -17.81 14.44 -11.57
C GLY A 604 -18.78 14.77 -10.43
N THR A 605 -19.87 14.02 -10.28
CA THR A 605 -20.73 14.10 -9.10
C THR A 605 -20.30 13.04 -8.08
N ALA A 606 -20.03 13.46 -6.86
CA ALA A 606 -19.89 12.57 -5.71
C ALA A 606 -21.25 12.49 -4.99
N PRO A 607 -22.17 11.59 -5.40
CA PRO A 607 -23.45 11.46 -4.73
C PRO A 607 -23.25 11.13 -3.25
N SER A 608 -24.14 11.66 -2.41
CA SER A 608 -24.26 11.19 -1.03
C SER A 608 -25.55 10.41 -0.88
N SER A 609 -25.50 9.32 -0.12
CA SER A 609 -26.64 8.45 0.13
C SER A 609 -26.80 8.13 1.60
N SER A 610 -27.91 7.49 1.95
CA SER A 610 -28.29 7.16 3.32
C SER A 610 -28.91 5.77 3.40
N GLY A 611 -28.54 5.02 4.43
CA GLY A 611 -29.02 3.68 4.74
C GLY A 611 -27.96 2.83 5.43
N THR A 612 -28.39 1.84 6.21
CA THR A 612 -27.53 0.77 6.77
C THR A 612 -26.74 0.04 5.68
N SER A 613 -27.26 0.05 4.45
CA SER A 613 -26.57 -0.36 3.23
C SER A 613 -25.19 0.25 3.04
N TYR A 614 -24.94 1.45 3.57
CA TYR A 614 -23.65 2.15 3.47
C TYR A 614 -22.78 1.98 4.73
N GLY A 615 -23.38 1.72 5.89
CA GLY A 615 -22.63 1.37 7.11
C GLY A 615 -22.06 -0.05 7.05
N THR A 616 -22.81 -0.99 6.49
CA THR A 616 -22.42 -2.40 6.30
C THR A 616 -21.09 -2.58 5.55
N PRO A 617 -20.87 -1.96 4.38
CA PRO A 617 -19.61 -2.07 3.65
C PRO A 617 -18.45 -1.40 4.40
N MET A 618 -18.68 -0.32 5.17
CA MET A 618 -17.64 0.29 6.01
C MET A 618 -17.15 -0.67 7.10
N VAL A 619 -18.06 -1.36 7.78
CA VAL A 619 -17.71 -2.38 8.79
C VAL A 619 -16.98 -3.55 8.14
N SER A 620 -17.44 -4.00 6.97
CA SER A 620 -16.78 -5.06 6.20
C SER A 620 -15.36 -4.68 5.80
N ALA A 621 -15.15 -3.44 5.35
CA ALA A 621 -13.85 -2.90 5.00
C ALA A 621 -12.92 -2.74 6.21
N ALA A 622 -13.45 -2.27 7.34
CA ALA A 622 -12.70 -2.17 8.59
C ALA A 622 -12.19 -3.54 9.06
N LEU A 623 -13.04 -4.57 8.98
CA LEU A 623 -12.66 -5.95 9.25
C LEU A 623 -11.63 -6.47 8.23
N ALA A 624 -11.71 -6.09 6.96
CA ALA A 624 -10.71 -6.44 5.97
C ALA A 624 -9.33 -5.86 6.30
N LEU A 625 -9.26 -4.60 6.73
CA LEU A 625 -8.00 -4.00 7.22
C LEU A 625 -7.46 -4.77 8.44
N ALA A 626 -8.33 -5.09 9.41
CA ALA A 626 -7.93 -5.87 10.59
C ALA A 626 -7.39 -7.27 10.23
N LEU A 627 -8.05 -7.97 9.30
CA LEU A 627 -7.60 -9.27 8.78
C LEU A 627 -6.30 -9.16 7.97
N SER A 628 -6.07 -8.05 7.26
CA SER A 628 -4.82 -7.83 6.53
C SER A 628 -3.65 -7.61 7.49
N ILE A 629 -3.87 -6.89 8.60
CA ILE A 629 -2.89 -6.68 9.67
C ILE A 629 -2.62 -7.95 10.46
N ASN A 630 -3.67 -8.70 10.80
CA ASN A 630 -3.55 -10.00 11.46
C ASN A 630 -4.28 -11.10 10.67
N PRO A 631 -3.60 -11.73 9.70
CA PRO A 631 -4.19 -12.79 8.87
C PRO A 631 -4.63 -14.04 9.64
N LEU A 632 -4.14 -14.21 10.87
CA LEU A 632 -4.44 -15.34 11.76
C LEU A 632 -5.70 -15.13 12.61
N LEU A 633 -6.36 -13.97 12.50
CA LEU A 633 -7.65 -13.74 13.17
C LEU A 633 -8.69 -14.77 12.71
N THR A 634 -9.24 -15.48 13.68
CA THR A 634 -10.46 -16.28 13.49
C THR A 634 -11.67 -15.35 13.34
N THR A 635 -12.79 -15.90 12.88
CA THR A 635 -14.07 -15.16 12.81
C THR A 635 -14.48 -14.61 14.17
N ASP A 636 -14.41 -15.43 15.22
CA ASP A 636 -14.70 -15.01 16.59
C ASP A 636 -13.69 -13.97 17.11
N GLY A 637 -12.40 -14.15 16.80
CA GLY A 637 -11.37 -13.17 17.11
C GLY A 637 -11.68 -11.81 16.49
N ALA A 638 -12.06 -11.78 15.22
CA ALA A 638 -12.45 -10.54 14.52
C ALA A 638 -13.74 -9.90 15.09
N ARG A 639 -14.74 -10.69 15.47
CA ARG A 639 -15.98 -10.20 16.12
C ARG A 639 -15.68 -9.59 17.50
N ILE A 640 -14.86 -10.26 18.30
CA ILE A 640 -14.42 -9.76 19.61
C ILE A 640 -13.66 -8.45 19.42
N LEU A 641 -12.74 -8.41 18.46
CA LEU A 641 -11.93 -7.24 18.16
C LEU A 641 -12.80 -6.05 17.72
N LEU A 642 -13.80 -6.29 16.87
CA LEU A 642 -14.77 -5.27 16.46
C LEU A 642 -15.57 -4.73 17.66
N ARG A 643 -16.13 -5.61 18.49
CA ARG A 643 -16.87 -5.25 19.70
C ARG A 643 -16.00 -4.48 20.70
N ASP A 644 -14.76 -4.90 20.90
CA ASP A 644 -13.84 -4.32 21.88
C ASP A 644 -13.22 -3.01 21.36
N SER A 645 -13.25 -2.77 20.05
CA SER A 645 -12.89 -1.49 19.44
C SER A 645 -14.02 -0.47 19.44
N ALA A 646 -15.27 -0.90 19.60
CA ALA A 646 -16.43 -0.02 19.48
C ALA A 646 -16.44 1.06 20.57
N CYS A 647 -16.73 2.29 20.17
CA CYS A 647 -16.87 3.40 21.09
C CYS A 647 -18.23 3.38 21.79
N ARG A 648 -18.21 3.38 23.12
CA ARG A 648 -19.39 3.38 24.01
C ARG A 648 -19.01 3.73 25.45
N SER A 649 -19.97 4.09 26.28
CA SER A 649 -19.78 4.36 27.71
C SER A 649 -19.19 3.17 28.48
N ALA A 650 -19.54 1.93 28.09
CA ALA A 650 -18.98 0.71 28.67
C ALA A 650 -17.52 0.45 28.25
N ASN A 651 -17.03 1.15 27.23
CA ASN A 651 -15.66 1.07 26.73
C ASN A 651 -15.15 2.50 26.41
N PRO A 652 -15.06 3.37 27.42
CA PRO A 652 -14.87 4.79 27.18
C PRO A 652 -13.43 5.13 26.82
N LYS A 653 -12.49 4.20 27.02
CA LYS A 653 -11.04 4.41 26.83
C LYS A 653 -10.54 3.52 25.71
N ARG A 654 -9.82 4.14 24.78
CA ARG A 654 -9.01 3.46 23.78
C ARG A 654 -7.74 2.89 24.41
N GLN A 655 -7.03 2.06 23.66
CA GLN A 655 -5.75 1.49 24.07
C GLN A 655 -4.76 2.54 24.56
N ASP A 656 -4.78 3.70 23.91
CA ASP A 656 -3.92 4.84 24.20
C ASP A 656 -4.31 5.66 25.43
N GLY A 657 -5.39 5.29 26.12
CA GLY A 657 -5.92 6.04 27.25
C GLY A 657 -6.77 7.24 26.87
N SER A 658 -6.82 7.64 25.60
CA SER A 658 -7.74 8.66 25.11
C SER A 658 -9.17 8.16 25.21
N SER A 659 -10.09 9.07 25.50
CA SER A 659 -11.51 8.73 25.52
C SER A 659 -12.10 8.81 24.11
N CYS A 660 -12.96 7.87 23.77
CA CYS A 660 -13.86 8.04 22.65
C CYS A 660 -15.08 8.88 23.10
N SER A 661 -15.88 9.43 22.18
CA SER A 661 -17.06 10.25 22.49
C SER A 661 -18.34 9.39 22.44
N PRO A 662 -18.86 8.89 23.57
CA PRO A 662 -20.01 7.98 23.53
C PRO A 662 -21.24 8.69 22.94
N SER A 663 -22.11 7.91 22.30
CA SER A 663 -23.36 8.45 21.79
C SER A 663 -24.29 8.89 22.93
N THR A 664 -25.10 9.92 22.67
CA THR A 664 -26.21 10.29 23.57
C THR A 664 -27.45 9.43 23.35
N ASP A 665 -27.50 8.68 22.24
CA ASP A 665 -28.54 7.69 21.98
C ASP A 665 -28.25 6.42 22.77
N THR A 666 -29.18 6.02 23.65
CA THR A 666 -28.99 4.89 24.57
C THR A 666 -28.81 3.55 23.86
N GLU A 667 -29.41 3.36 22.68
CA GLU A 667 -29.26 2.11 21.92
C GLU A 667 -27.88 2.06 21.25
N VAL A 668 -27.44 3.20 20.69
CA VAL A 668 -26.10 3.32 20.10
C VAL A 668 -25.02 3.18 21.17
N ASP A 669 -25.19 3.82 22.33
CA ASP A 669 -24.23 3.74 23.44
C ASP A 669 -24.15 2.33 24.04
N LYS A 670 -25.27 1.62 24.15
CA LYS A 670 -25.29 0.24 24.66
C LYS A 670 -24.45 -0.70 23.79
N VAL A 671 -24.60 -0.62 22.48
CA VAL A 671 -23.90 -1.50 21.53
C VAL A 671 -22.49 -0.99 21.21
N GLY A 672 -22.39 0.31 20.96
CA GLY A 672 -21.23 1.04 20.47
C GLY A 672 -21.26 1.25 18.95
N TYR A 673 -20.51 2.25 18.51
CA TYR A 673 -20.30 2.52 17.09
C TYR A 673 -18.84 2.27 16.68
N ILE A 674 -18.59 2.13 15.37
CA ILE A 674 -17.27 1.84 14.84
C ILE A 674 -16.24 2.94 15.12
N ASP A 675 -15.10 2.55 15.68
CA ASP A 675 -13.90 3.37 15.82
C ASP A 675 -12.76 2.68 15.06
N LEU A 676 -12.53 3.08 13.80
CA LEU A 676 -11.58 2.36 12.94
C LEU A 676 -10.16 2.45 13.52
N LEU A 677 -9.76 3.59 14.06
CA LEU A 677 -8.44 3.78 14.65
C LEU A 677 -8.17 2.76 15.76
N GLU A 678 -9.14 2.58 16.66
CA GLU A 678 -9.02 1.62 17.75
C GLU A 678 -9.04 0.16 17.27
N LEU A 679 -9.86 -0.14 16.24
CA LEU A 679 -9.89 -1.46 15.61
C LEU A 679 -8.50 -1.82 15.06
N ILE A 680 -7.84 -0.91 14.36
CA ILE A 680 -6.51 -1.13 13.77
C ILE A 680 -5.44 -1.34 14.85
N ARG A 681 -5.51 -0.61 15.96
CA ARG A 681 -4.62 -0.80 17.12
C ARG A 681 -4.81 -2.17 17.77
N LEU A 682 -6.05 -2.58 17.98
CA LEU A 682 -6.37 -3.89 18.54
C LEU A 682 -5.95 -5.02 17.58
N ALA A 683 -6.17 -4.87 16.28
CA ALA A 683 -5.73 -5.82 15.25
C ALA A 683 -4.23 -6.03 15.32
N ARG A 684 -3.48 -4.93 15.39
CA ARG A 684 -2.02 -4.96 15.57
C ARG A 684 -1.62 -5.68 16.86
N ARG A 685 -2.22 -5.33 18.01
CA ARG A 685 -1.95 -6.00 19.30
C ARG A 685 -2.19 -7.51 19.19
N SER A 686 -3.30 -7.90 18.57
CA SER A 686 -3.65 -9.32 18.39
C SER A 686 -2.67 -10.07 17.48
N ALA A 687 -1.93 -9.36 16.61
CA ALA A 687 -0.85 -9.93 15.79
C ALA A 687 0.46 -10.13 16.59
N GLY A 688 0.46 -9.93 17.91
CA GLY A 688 1.66 -9.97 18.74
C GLY A 688 2.61 -8.80 18.50
N LYS A 689 2.10 -7.71 17.92
CA LYS A 689 2.84 -6.46 17.72
C LYS A 689 2.49 -5.50 18.85
N ASN A 690 3.40 -4.59 19.18
CA ASN A 690 3.10 -3.62 20.21
C ASN A 690 1.91 -2.77 19.77
N PRO A 691 0.94 -2.57 20.67
CA PRO A 691 -0.13 -1.63 20.40
C PRO A 691 0.51 -0.27 20.24
N LEU A 692 0.25 0.40 19.12
CA LEU A 692 0.57 1.81 19.03
C LEU A 692 -0.41 2.52 19.94
N LEU A 693 -0.02 2.68 21.20
CA LEU A 693 -0.60 3.66 22.11
C LEU A 693 -0.49 5.03 21.42
N ALA A 694 -1.26 6.04 21.85
CA ALA A 694 -1.12 7.42 21.39
C ALA A 694 0.22 7.84 21.92
N CYS A 695 1.23 7.56 21.11
CA CYS A 695 2.58 8.00 21.26
C CYS A 695 3.01 8.13 22.74
N THR A 696 2.84 7.07 23.54
CA THR A 696 3.28 7.07 24.95
C THR A 696 4.78 6.75 25.05
N GLY A 697 5.50 6.87 23.94
CA GLY A 697 6.91 7.25 23.93
C GLY A 697 7.00 8.68 23.41
N GLY A 698 6.31 9.60 24.08
CA GLY A 698 6.18 11.06 23.87
C GLY A 698 6.06 11.60 22.45
N TRP A 699 4.88 11.53 21.81
CA TRP A 699 4.59 12.38 20.63
C TRP A 699 3.24 13.07 20.77
N ASP A 700 2.79 13.35 21.98
CA ASP A 700 1.65 14.22 22.21
C ASP A 700 2.06 15.68 22.02
N GLY A 701 1.08 16.51 21.68
CA GLY A 701 1.29 17.88 21.26
C GLY A 701 1.71 18.87 22.36
N GLU A 702 2.14 18.38 23.53
CA GLU A 702 2.48 19.24 24.67
C GLU A 702 3.84 19.94 24.52
N GLU A 703 4.73 19.48 23.64
CA GLU A 703 6.10 20.01 23.52
C GLU A 703 6.39 20.82 22.23
N PHE A 704 5.39 21.49 21.64
CA PHE A 704 5.69 22.44 20.56
C PHE A 704 6.46 23.66 21.11
N GLY A 705 7.80 23.58 21.06
CA GLY A 705 8.71 24.59 21.61
C GLY A 705 9.35 24.21 22.95
N ASP A 706 9.33 22.94 23.37
CA ASP A 706 10.09 22.53 24.55
C ASP A 706 11.60 22.57 24.27
N LYS A 707 12.37 22.74 25.34
CA LYS A 707 13.80 23.06 25.25
C LYS A 707 14.62 21.85 24.81
N THR A 708 14.13 20.62 24.96
CA THR A 708 14.81 19.30 24.91
C THR A 708 15.50 18.93 23.58
N ASP A 709 15.12 19.57 22.47
CA ASP A 709 15.77 19.43 21.14
C ASP A 709 17.21 19.99 21.08
N ASP A 710 17.65 20.76 22.09
CA ASP A 710 19.00 21.32 22.23
C ASP A 710 19.81 20.52 23.25
N PHE A 711 21.11 20.31 23.03
CA PHE A 711 21.97 19.66 24.03
C PHE A 711 21.97 20.39 25.39
N LYS A 712 21.62 21.69 25.43
CA LYS A 712 21.57 22.50 26.66
C LYS A 712 20.49 22.09 27.64
N SER A 713 19.47 21.41 27.15
CA SER A 713 18.29 20.94 27.88
C SER A 713 18.22 19.41 27.92
N ALA A 714 19.31 18.75 27.52
CA ALA A 714 19.42 17.31 27.49
C ALA A 714 18.94 16.67 28.79
N ILE A 715 18.13 15.63 28.66
CA ILE A 715 17.55 14.89 29.79
C ILE A 715 18.70 14.30 30.59
N SER A 716 18.87 14.78 31.82
CA SER A 716 19.96 14.34 32.69
C SER A 716 19.64 12.98 33.29
N LEU A 717 20.37 11.96 32.86
CA LEU A 717 20.30 10.62 33.44
C LEU A 717 21.02 10.60 34.80
N PRO A 718 20.56 9.78 35.77
CA PRO A 718 21.25 9.63 37.04
C PRO A 718 22.73 9.25 36.83
N PRO A 719 23.65 9.79 37.65
CA PRO A 719 25.07 9.49 37.50
C PRO A 719 25.34 7.98 37.55
N LEU A 720 26.01 7.46 36.53
CA LEU A 720 26.38 6.05 36.45
C LEU A 720 27.61 5.79 37.31
N ASN A 721 27.59 4.75 38.15
CA ASN A 721 28.74 4.42 38.98
C ASN A 721 29.75 3.54 38.21
N PRO A 722 30.95 4.04 37.86
CA PRO A 722 31.94 3.27 37.09
C PRO A 722 32.58 2.13 37.89
N ALA A 723 32.33 2.03 39.21
CA ALA A 723 33.03 1.10 40.11
C ALA A 723 32.59 -0.38 40.02
N ILE A 724 31.62 -0.73 39.16
CA ILE A 724 31.13 -2.10 39.06
C ILE A 724 31.88 -2.84 37.93
N ARG A 725 32.83 -3.71 38.32
CA ARG A 725 33.42 -4.69 37.39
C ARG A 725 32.34 -5.71 37.00
N GLY A 726 31.78 -5.55 35.81
CA GLY A 726 30.71 -6.40 35.24
C GLY A 726 29.60 -5.50 34.68
N MET A 727 29.08 -5.83 33.49
CA MET A 727 28.03 -5.05 32.80
C MET A 727 26.97 -4.55 33.79
N SER A 728 26.95 -3.24 34.04
CA SER A 728 25.84 -2.60 34.72
C SER A 728 24.76 -2.35 33.67
N ASP A 729 23.84 -3.30 33.50
CA ASP A 729 22.61 -3.08 32.74
C ASP A 729 21.77 -2.04 33.48
N TYR A 730 21.89 -0.79 33.06
CA TYR A 730 20.99 0.27 33.51
C TYR A 730 19.70 0.17 32.70
N GLN A 731 18.77 -0.69 33.14
CA GLN A 731 17.38 -0.62 32.67
C GLN A 731 16.76 0.66 33.23
N SER A 732 16.37 1.58 32.34
CA SER A 732 15.76 2.88 32.68
C SER A 732 14.70 2.76 33.79
N ILE A 733 14.77 3.68 34.77
CA ILE A 733 13.81 3.83 35.89
C ILE A 733 12.50 4.50 35.43
N LYS A 734 12.39 4.92 34.15
CA LYS A 734 11.13 5.36 33.57
C LYS A 734 10.85 4.59 32.27
N PRO A 735 9.64 4.02 32.09
CA PRO A 735 9.22 3.34 30.87
C PRO A 735 9.04 4.28 29.66
N ASP A 736 9.43 5.55 29.79
CA ASP A 736 9.23 6.60 28.79
C ASP A 736 10.57 7.31 28.55
N LEU A 737 11.39 6.72 27.68
CA LEU A 737 12.40 7.46 26.92
C LEU A 737 11.67 7.92 25.66
N SER A 738 10.89 8.97 25.80
CA SER A 738 10.10 9.55 24.74
C SER A 738 11.03 10.09 23.66
N ILE A 739 10.77 9.71 22.41
CA ILE A 739 11.36 10.34 21.25
C ILE A 739 10.32 11.39 20.82
N HIS A 740 10.58 12.69 20.96
CA HIS A 740 9.58 13.78 20.89
C HIS A 740 9.21 14.33 19.51
N LYS A 741 8.15 13.81 18.88
CA LYS A 741 7.47 14.42 17.72
C LYS A 741 8.40 14.79 16.53
N ILE A 742 8.39 13.94 15.48
CA ILE A 742 8.89 14.31 14.13
C ILE A 742 8.28 15.64 13.68
N ARG A 743 9.14 16.65 13.49
CA ARG A 743 8.74 17.96 12.96
C ARG A 743 8.30 17.85 11.49
N THR A 744 7.01 17.98 11.23
CA THR A 744 6.48 18.02 9.86
C THR A 744 6.33 19.43 9.26
N THR A 745 7.29 20.33 9.51
CA THR A 745 7.40 21.64 8.84
C THR A 745 8.85 22.13 8.80
N PRO A 746 9.41 22.62 7.68
CA PRO A 746 9.36 22.09 6.31
C PRO A 746 10.45 21.00 6.07
N THR A 747 11.07 20.47 7.15
CA THR A 747 11.80 19.19 7.30
C THR A 747 12.38 19.14 8.74
N PRO A 748 12.37 18.00 9.46
CA PRO A 748 12.80 16.69 8.98
C PRO A 748 11.82 15.52 9.24
N THR A 749 12.02 14.43 8.51
CA THR A 749 11.39 13.08 8.69
C THR A 749 11.93 12.32 9.90
N SER A 750 12.60 13.03 10.80
CA SER A 750 13.25 12.50 11.97
C SER A 750 13.07 13.42 13.16
N ASP A 751 13.20 12.82 14.32
CA ASP A 751 13.08 13.44 15.62
C ASP A 751 14.37 13.21 16.41
N GLU A 752 14.78 14.20 17.20
CA GLU A 752 16.08 14.25 17.84
C GLU A 752 16.01 14.59 19.33
N ASP A 753 16.42 13.65 20.17
CA ASP A 753 16.49 13.86 21.61
C ASP A 753 17.92 13.76 22.15
N TRP A 754 18.21 14.61 23.13
CA TRP A 754 19.50 14.64 23.80
C TRP A 754 19.40 14.11 25.23
N TYR A 755 20.27 13.16 25.57
CA TYR A 755 20.39 12.58 26.91
C TYR A 755 21.77 12.85 27.48
N LYS A 756 21.82 13.52 28.63
CA LYS A 756 23.09 13.79 29.33
C LYS A 756 23.41 12.65 30.29
N VAL A 757 24.53 12.00 30.04
CA VAL A 757 25.11 10.97 30.91
C VAL A 757 26.25 11.59 31.72
N THR A 758 26.24 11.36 33.03
CA THR A 758 27.35 11.69 33.91
C THR A 758 27.79 10.44 34.66
N PHE A 759 29.04 10.44 35.12
CA PHE A 759 29.57 9.35 35.92
C PHE A 759 29.78 9.81 37.36
N GLY A 760 29.43 8.97 38.33
CA GLY A 760 29.76 9.17 39.73
C GLY A 760 31.28 9.09 39.94
N PRO A 761 31.79 9.62 41.07
CA PRO A 761 33.21 9.54 41.40
C PRO A 761 33.67 8.08 41.43
N THR A 762 34.82 7.81 40.84
CA THR A 762 35.48 6.50 40.93
C THR A 762 35.88 6.22 42.39
N ALA A 763 35.87 4.97 42.82
CA ALA A 763 36.28 4.59 44.17
C ALA A 763 37.74 4.98 44.50
N SER A 764 38.57 5.14 43.46
CA SER A 764 39.97 5.57 43.55
C SER A 764 40.15 7.10 43.62
N GLY A 765 39.11 7.88 43.30
CA GLY A 765 39.21 9.35 43.15
C GLY A 765 40.10 9.79 41.97
N SER A 766 40.69 8.86 41.21
CA SER A 766 41.51 9.14 40.04
C SER A 766 40.67 9.13 38.77
N LEU A 767 41.06 9.99 37.83
CA LEU A 767 40.53 10.03 36.46
C LEU A 767 40.79 8.69 35.77
N GLU A 768 39.75 7.90 35.54
CA GLU A 768 39.87 6.63 34.83
C GLU A 768 39.12 6.70 33.50
N GLY A 769 39.82 6.29 32.44
CA GLY A 769 39.21 6.00 31.15
C GLY A 769 38.69 4.57 31.12
N PHE A 770 37.47 4.36 30.64
CA PHE A 770 36.85 3.03 30.51
C PHE A 770 36.01 2.95 29.23
N VAL A 771 35.56 1.74 28.88
CA VAL A 771 34.72 1.51 27.71
C VAL A 771 33.27 1.44 28.18
N ALA A 772 32.39 2.24 27.56
CA ALA A 772 30.96 2.22 27.79
C ALA A 772 30.23 1.86 26.49
N LYS A 773 29.23 0.96 26.59
CA LYS A 773 28.26 0.70 25.52
C LYS A 773 26.95 1.36 25.93
N TYR A 774 26.45 2.25 25.08
CA TYR A 774 25.13 2.85 25.19
C TYR A 774 24.24 2.16 24.17
N SER A 775 23.09 1.67 24.60
CA SER A 775 22.16 0.91 23.77
C SER A 775 20.75 1.40 23.98
N PHE A 776 20.06 1.69 22.88
CA PHE A 776 18.68 2.10 22.83
C PHE A 776 17.90 1.09 22.00
N ARG A 777 16.87 0.47 22.59
CA ARG A 777 16.11 -0.60 21.95
C ARG A 777 14.69 -0.12 21.64
N VAL A 778 14.26 -0.31 20.40
CA VAL A 778 12.85 -0.16 20.01
C VAL A 778 12.25 -1.54 19.83
N ASP A 779 11.29 -1.86 20.70
CA ASP A 779 10.64 -3.17 20.72
C ASP A 779 9.66 -3.38 19.55
N ASP A 780 9.19 -2.30 18.91
CA ASP A 780 8.31 -2.40 17.74
C ASP A 780 9.03 -2.11 16.42
N SER A 781 9.17 -3.18 15.65
CA SER A 781 9.73 -3.17 14.31
C SER A 781 9.11 -2.22 13.28
N SER A 782 7.85 -1.83 13.44
CA SER A 782 7.20 -0.94 12.47
C SER A 782 7.34 0.54 12.81
N LEU A 783 7.99 0.91 13.91
CA LEU A 783 8.10 2.32 14.35
C LEU A 783 9.25 3.09 13.70
N GLY A 784 10.03 2.45 12.82
CA GLY A 784 11.05 3.12 12.01
C GLY A 784 12.49 2.71 12.33
N ILE A 785 13.42 3.61 12.02
CA ILE A 785 14.88 3.47 12.15
C ILE A 785 15.37 4.35 13.30
N LEU A 786 16.35 3.86 14.05
CA LEU A 786 17.04 4.62 15.09
C LEU A 786 18.51 4.82 14.75
N PHE A 787 18.99 6.05 14.89
CA PHE A 787 20.41 6.40 14.88
C PHE A 787 20.81 6.95 16.25
N LEU A 788 22.05 6.69 16.64
CA LEU A 788 22.55 7.09 17.95
C LEU A 788 23.95 7.67 17.80
N GLU A 789 24.11 8.92 18.22
CA GLU A 789 25.38 9.65 18.20
C GLU A 789 25.83 9.99 19.63
N LEU A 790 27.13 9.91 19.88
CA LEU A 790 27.73 10.27 21.17
C LEU A 790 28.56 11.54 21.05
N TRP A 791 28.30 12.47 21.97
CA TRP A 791 28.95 13.75 22.11
C TRP A 791 29.54 13.87 23.53
N GLN A 792 30.60 14.64 23.70
CA GLN A 792 31.25 14.89 24.99
C GLN A 792 31.24 16.38 25.32
N SER A 793 31.09 16.72 26.60
CA SER A 793 31.21 18.09 27.07
C SER A 793 32.61 18.64 26.77
N ASP A 794 32.68 19.88 26.26
CA ASP A 794 33.95 20.58 26.14
C ASP A 794 34.46 20.98 27.54
N PRO A 795 35.64 20.51 27.98
CA PRO A 795 36.21 20.91 29.27
C PRO A 795 36.48 22.42 29.36
N CYS A 796 36.53 23.14 28.23
CA CYS A 796 36.66 24.60 28.19
C CYS A 796 35.32 25.35 28.27
N GLY A 797 34.20 24.64 28.45
CA GLY A 797 32.86 25.24 28.56
C GLY A 797 32.22 25.63 27.23
N GLY A 798 32.78 25.19 26.10
CA GLY A 798 32.16 25.31 24.77
C GLY A 798 31.00 24.32 24.56
N PRO A 799 30.36 24.35 23.37
CA PRO A 799 29.35 23.38 22.99
C PRO A 799 29.94 21.95 22.98
N PRO A 800 29.13 20.89 23.23
CA PRO A 800 29.58 19.52 23.15
C PRO A 800 30.22 19.24 21.80
N VAL A 801 31.30 18.47 21.83
CA VAL A 801 32.00 18.04 20.62
C VAL A 801 31.67 16.58 20.40
N ARG A 802 31.41 16.18 19.16
CA ARG A 802 31.21 14.77 18.81
C ARG A 802 32.42 13.97 19.29
N VAL A 803 32.19 12.83 19.95
CA VAL A 803 33.29 11.96 20.38
C VAL A 803 34.08 11.57 19.14
N ALA A 804 35.40 11.74 19.18
CA ALA A 804 36.25 11.51 18.02
C ALA A 804 36.12 10.06 17.55
N ASP A 805 36.14 9.82 16.24
CA ASP A 805 36.01 8.48 15.66
C ASP A 805 37.05 7.49 16.20
N ALA A 806 38.22 7.98 16.65
CA ALA A 806 39.27 7.16 17.28
C ALA A 806 38.89 6.63 18.67
N ASP A 807 37.97 7.30 19.37
CA ASP A 807 37.47 6.92 20.70
C ASP A 807 36.14 6.15 20.61
N VAL A 808 35.45 6.19 19.45
CA VAL A 808 34.30 5.34 19.15
C VAL A 808 34.80 3.97 18.65
N MET A 809 34.53 2.92 19.42
CA MET A 809 34.97 1.55 19.09
C MET A 809 34.00 0.84 18.14
N GLN A 810 32.70 1.06 18.30
CA GLN A 810 31.66 0.38 17.51
C GLN A 810 30.38 1.21 17.54
N THR A 811 29.73 1.36 16.38
CA THR A 811 28.37 1.91 16.28
C THR A 811 27.51 0.93 15.51
N GLU A 812 26.37 0.56 16.08
CA GLU A 812 25.35 -0.27 15.45
C GLU A 812 24.07 0.56 15.39
N ASN A 813 23.63 0.95 14.20
CA ASN A 813 22.33 1.62 14.04
C ASN A 813 21.26 0.56 13.75
N SER A 814 20.02 0.80 14.18
CA SER A 814 18.90 -0.11 13.90
C SER A 814 18.45 0.07 12.46
N LEU A 815 18.90 -0.80 11.55
CA LEU A 815 18.75 -0.61 10.09
C LEU A 815 17.38 -1.01 9.49
N SER A 816 16.49 -1.61 10.29
CA SER A 816 15.09 -1.90 9.93
C SER A 816 14.43 -2.74 11.02
N GLY A 817 13.13 -2.58 11.25
CA GLY A 817 12.33 -3.74 11.63
C GLY A 817 12.63 -4.30 13.03
N GLY A 818 12.87 -3.45 14.02
CA GLY A 818 12.98 -3.83 15.43
C GLY A 818 14.43 -4.13 15.74
N GLY A 819 15.02 -3.31 16.60
CA GLY A 819 16.48 -3.34 16.76
C GLY A 819 16.97 -2.41 17.86
N GLU A 820 18.19 -2.70 18.27
CA GLU A 820 18.98 -1.92 19.21
C GLU A 820 19.91 -1.00 18.40
N ALA A 821 19.80 0.31 18.58
CA ALA A 821 20.84 1.23 18.19
C ALA A 821 21.84 1.31 19.36
N SER A 822 23.12 1.09 19.12
CA SER A 822 24.14 1.16 20.15
C SER A 822 25.41 1.87 19.69
N VAL A 823 26.06 2.55 20.62
CA VAL A 823 27.41 3.11 20.43
C VAL A 823 28.29 2.66 21.58
N THR A 824 29.47 2.14 21.25
CA THR A 824 30.50 1.74 22.21
C THR A 824 31.68 2.68 22.07
N ALA A 825 32.06 3.36 23.14
CA ALA A 825 33.13 4.36 23.12
C ALA A 825 34.01 4.30 24.37
N ARG A 826 35.24 4.80 24.26
CA ARG A 826 36.10 5.11 25.40
C ARG A 826 35.68 6.44 26.00
N VAL A 827 35.41 6.43 27.30
CA VAL A 827 34.89 7.57 28.05
C VAL A 827 35.72 7.79 29.31
N ARG A 828 35.62 8.99 29.89
CA ARG A 828 36.28 9.39 31.13
C ARG A 828 35.25 9.75 32.18
N SER A 829 35.49 9.36 33.42
CA SER A 829 34.55 9.62 34.52
C SER A 829 34.36 11.10 34.87
N ASP A 830 35.28 11.98 34.48
CA ASP A 830 35.24 13.42 34.80
C ASP A 830 34.55 14.28 33.75
N LEU A 831 34.11 13.69 32.64
CA LEU A 831 33.41 14.38 31.57
C LEU A 831 31.92 14.04 31.60
N SER A 832 31.11 14.96 31.10
CA SER A 832 29.72 14.66 30.76
C SER A 832 29.64 14.21 29.32
N TYR A 833 28.75 13.28 29.04
CA TYR A 833 28.47 12.80 27.68
C TYR A 833 27.03 13.14 27.33
N PHE A 834 26.79 13.38 26.05
CA PHE A 834 25.46 13.66 25.51
C PHE A 834 25.19 12.66 24.39
N MET A 835 24.13 11.89 24.55
CA MET A 835 23.67 10.93 23.55
C MET A 835 22.55 11.57 22.76
N ARG A 836 22.76 11.76 21.46
CA ARG A 836 21.76 12.25 20.52
C ARG A 836 21.09 11.05 19.86
N VAL A 837 19.82 10.85 20.13
CA VAL A 837 19.02 9.75 19.57
C VAL A 837 18.16 10.33 18.46
N ILE A 838 18.21 9.71 17.27
CA ILE A 838 17.48 10.18 16.10
C ILE A 838 16.52 9.07 15.64
N GLY A 839 15.21 9.29 15.73
CA GLY A 839 14.19 8.37 15.23
C GLY A 839 13.60 8.82 13.89
N GLY A 840 13.34 7.92 12.93
CA GLY A 840 12.71 8.29 11.65
C GLY A 840 11.84 7.19 11.03
N ILE A 841 10.80 7.55 10.27
CA ILE A 841 9.81 6.62 9.68
C ILE A 841 10.28 6.08 8.30
N GLN A 842 10.12 4.78 8.08
CA GLN A 842 10.36 4.10 6.80
C GLN A 842 9.21 4.39 5.80
N VAL A 843 9.42 5.27 4.82
CA VAL A 843 8.44 5.48 3.72
C VAL A 843 8.91 4.72 2.49
N SER A 844 8.28 3.58 2.19
CA SER A 844 8.52 2.84 0.94
C SER A 844 7.61 3.35 -0.18
N GLY A 845 8.19 3.69 -1.34
CA GLY A 845 7.50 3.71 -2.64
C GLY A 845 6.17 4.48 -2.71
N LEU A 846 6.26 5.78 -2.94
CA LEU A 846 5.18 6.72 -3.32
C LEU A 846 3.77 6.13 -3.57
N ARG A 847 2.91 6.16 -2.55
CA ARG A 847 1.52 6.66 -2.61
C ARG A 847 1.21 7.36 -1.29
N ILE A 848 0.93 8.67 -1.36
CA ILE A 848 0.68 9.50 -0.18
C ILE A 848 -0.77 9.34 0.26
N TYR A 849 -0.97 9.03 1.53
CA TYR A 849 -2.07 9.55 2.34
C TYR A 849 -1.44 10.10 3.62
N GLY A 850 -1.50 11.42 3.78
CA GLY A 850 -0.87 12.13 4.89
C GLY A 850 -1.46 11.74 6.24
N GLY A 851 -0.78 10.85 6.95
CA GLY A 851 -1.01 10.63 8.38
C GLY A 851 -0.22 11.65 9.18
N ASN A 852 -0.87 12.71 9.65
CA ASN A 852 -0.32 13.58 10.70
C ASN A 852 -0.47 12.88 12.06
N CYS A 853 0.60 12.81 12.84
CA CYS A 853 0.48 12.65 14.29
C CYS A 853 -0.04 13.98 14.86
N TYR A 854 -1.17 13.94 15.56
CA TYR A 854 -1.96 15.12 15.92
C TYR A 854 -1.42 15.90 17.12
N ASN A 855 -1.32 17.22 16.95
CA ASN A 855 -1.53 18.17 18.05
C ASN A 855 -3.04 18.34 18.28
N LYS A 856 -3.50 18.14 19.51
CA LYS A 856 -4.69 18.85 20.01
C LYS A 856 -4.33 20.33 20.13
N VAL A 857 -5.20 21.20 19.60
CA VAL A 857 -5.29 22.59 20.09
C VAL A 857 -6.20 22.58 21.30
#